data_AF-A0A966XNN6-F1
#
_entry.id   AF-A0A966XNN6-F1
#
_cell.length_a   1.000
_cell.length_b   1.000
_cell.length_c   1.000
_cell.angle_alpha   90.00
_cell.angle_beta   90.00
_cell.angle_gamma   90.00
#
_symmetry.space_group_name_H-M   'P 1'
#
loop_
_entity.id
_entity.type
_entity.pdbx_description
1 polymer ?
#
loop_
_entity_poly.entity_id
_entity_poly.type
_entity_poly.pdbx_seq_one_letter_code
_entity_poly.pdbx_strand_id
1 'polypeptide(L)'
;RSIDLLFKLLFSEKIEIYYPGRDILKVSAGVWDIPQYIELTQSTRTIEYVGKQINGSISNATGFVEYMLTRNIAGKFIDVLYISNVTGTFVTGDIVTDNGIVENAPKIIGSLSTIDITTGGELFELGEIVRITSDRGTEGLARVDGIITETGLVRFALVDGGWGYSSVSNVEISQKVFTVNNRSNANSEIDNFFLYETVSQPLFSANVINTVGNFSVNQKIKSPDSESAVLSFLQIGDTPNSSIVVNVLDGTFTTNSYFRNTEEQWFSYTRGANTFIDGETITEYAGGISFPTSGTVANSFDTVSLHPNTVSSGFGANGVHVGEYVIQPTTGATGVVAGLSGNSSFNYTSPASVILTEVTGTFSNTGNVNIYPSSANLTQLDSFTPELAEEHTTVKLTGVTNNDLTFASQWFAGNVAIGTLGNQVVIKETIDPSFKLDVATDISATANVTGANDTHLGVHNINNTFYGGAAARVTGLTSNTVANLTFSSTGQGANAFVGEITDSERVILSPDTISQNTTGQIPMHSMSITGAGSNVSSNNITTVVIFDGGSGYSNSDVIQFVGGTYTAQAANGSITTNGSGVITSTNFGASVGNYSSPPTVNVVTSTGSSANLIAGFALGFPKQPAGDLTFPLIDLLRFESRNIGTIATLTGINPGENYNEDPFVRAYEPYVAAYGNRDFKIEIHDLESINFVQQEIIEQVQEEPRVLITANADFIVGNASPTSWSLNELVTQPSANVSANNFGLVDSVIDDTDNNRVQLIIIDQDPDNSDWSTTDPIQGLTSLSTINPPGVLSVNNYTQNILARAVVKTSNSTVVTAKRISLFTEFRVSDGTRDLIGKASGARAQILSSNPDPASRVAGDNANVTATVINETGSLSKITVVDSGFGYEQDETVTISSDVRPFVGTGKVNLQKSGESLGRYVSADGFISDNKFIHDGDYYQEYSYEVQSILPLSKYESVL
;
A
#
# COMPACT_ATOMS: atom_id res chain seq x y z
N ARG A 1 31.94 -68.54 17.98
CA ARG A 1 33.17 -68.81 17.19
C ARG A 1 33.74 -70.21 17.40
N SER A 2 33.80 -70.73 18.63
CA SER A 2 34.19 -72.13 18.90
C SER A 2 33.22 -73.15 18.28
N ILE A 3 31.90 -72.88 18.30
CA ILE A 3 30.87 -73.76 17.72
C ILE A 3 30.97 -73.81 16.18
N ASP A 4 31.15 -72.67 15.51
CA ASP A 4 31.38 -72.63 14.05
C ASP A 4 32.66 -73.41 13.66
N LEU A 5 33.73 -73.30 14.46
CA LEU A 5 34.94 -74.09 14.25
C LEU A 5 34.70 -75.60 14.47
N LEU A 6 33.94 -75.97 15.51
CA LEU A 6 33.56 -77.37 15.79
C LEU A 6 32.76 -77.97 14.63
N PHE A 7 31.77 -77.24 14.11
CA PHE A 7 30.95 -77.70 13.00
C PHE A 7 31.74 -77.81 11.69
N LYS A 8 32.68 -76.89 11.44
CA LYS A 8 33.62 -76.99 10.32
C LYS A 8 34.54 -78.20 10.43
N LEU A 9 35.02 -78.53 11.63
CA LEU A 9 35.92 -79.67 11.84
C LEU A 9 35.20 -81.03 11.76
N LEU A 10 33.98 -81.13 12.31
CA LEU A 10 33.24 -82.38 12.37
C LEU A 10 32.44 -82.67 11.09
N PHE A 11 31.91 -81.63 10.45
CA PHE A 11 30.95 -81.78 9.35
C PHE A 11 31.38 -81.09 8.05
N SER A 12 32.53 -80.39 8.03
CA SER A 12 32.98 -79.57 6.89
C SER A 12 31.99 -78.49 6.46
N GLU A 13 31.10 -78.07 7.36
CA GLU A 13 30.04 -77.09 7.08
C GLU A 13 30.22 -75.81 7.90
N LYS A 14 29.90 -74.67 7.28
CA LYS A 14 29.83 -73.36 7.93
C LYS A 14 28.41 -73.14 8.44
N ILE A 15 28.28 -72.74 9.70
CA ILE A 15 26.99 -72.44 10.32
C ILE A 15 26.80 -70.93 10.49
N GLU A 16 25.54 -70.49 10.53
CA GLU A 16 25.17 -69.16 10.99
C GLU A 16 24.68 -69.24 12.43
N ILE A 17 25.08 -68.28 13.26
CA ILE A 17 24.65 -68.21 14.65
C ILE A 17 23.80 -66.96 14.78
N TYR A 18 22.49 -67.16 14.88
CA TYR A 18 21.56 -66.10 15.22
C TYR A 18 21.50 -65.97 16.75
N TYR A 19 21.40 -64.73 17.23
CA TYR A 19 21.34 -64.43 18.66
C TYR A 19 20.00 -63.75 18.95
N PRO A 20 18.99 -64.51 19.40
CA PRO A 20 17.68 -63.94 19.73
C PRO A 20 17.76 -62.80 20.76
N GLY A 21 18.79 -62.79 21.62
CA GLY A 21 19.10 -61.69 22.54
C GLY A 21 19.42 -60.32 21.90
N ARG A 22 19.54 -60.23 20.57
CA ARG A 22 19.59 -58.94 19.83
C ARG A 22 18.22 -58.35 19.58
N ASP A 23 17.21 -59.20 19.48
CA ASP A 23 15.86 -58.81 19.12
C ASP A 23 14.92 -58.80 20.34
N ILE A 24 15.45 -59.03 21.55
CA ILE A 24 14.70 -58.76 22.77
C ILE A 24 14.51 -57.25 22.97
N LEU A 25 13.31 -56.85 23.41
CA LEU A 25 13.03 -55.50 23.87
C LEU A 25 13.93 -55.17 25.07
N LYS A 26 14.75 -54.14 24.95
CA LYS A 26 15.63 -53.68 26.02
C LYS A 26 15.15 -52.32 26.50
N VAL A 27 14.59 -52.29 27.72
CA VAL A 27 14.09 -51.04 28.31
C VAL A 27 15.21 -50.00 28.31
N SER A 28 14.92 -48.81 27.80
CA SER A 28 15.86 -47.69 27.68
C SER A 28 17.07 -47.91 26.74
N ALA A 29 17.04 -48.92 25.86
CA ALA A 29 18.10 -49.12 24.86
C ALA A 29 17.90 -48.29 23.57
N GLY A 30 16.81 -47.53 23.47
CA GLY A 30 16.60 -46.61 22.35
C GLY A 30 17.66 -45.51 22.37
N VAL A 31 18.42 -45.39 21.28
CA VAL A 31 19.42 -44.33 21.10
C VAL A 31 18.74 -43.13 20.46
N TRP A 32 18.64 -42.03 21.20
CA TRP A 32 18.18 -40.74 20.67
C TRP A 32 19.34 -40.02 19.97
N ASP A 33 19.13 -39.66 18.71
CA ASP A 33 20.10 -38.95 17.89
C ASP A 33 19.48 -37.65 17.37
N ILE A 34 20.25 -36.56 17.44
CA ILE A 34 19.89 -35.25 16.90
C ILE A 34 20.86 -34.98 15.76
N PRO A 35 20.45 -35.18 14.49
CA PRO A 35 21.35 -34.99 13.36
C PRO A 35 21.82 -33.54 13.28
N GLN A 36 23.14 -33.35 13.19
CA GLN A 36 23.76 -32.05 12.99
C GLN A 36 24.14 -31.87 11.51
N TYR A 37 23.94 -30.68 10.97
CA TYR A 37 24.27 -30.36 9.59
C TYR A 37 24.82 -28.95 9.41
N ILE A 38 25.45 -28.70 8.27
CA ILE A 38 25.88 -27.36 7.85
C ILE A 38 25.34 -27.05 6.45
N GLU A 39 24.81 -25.85 6.29
CA GLU A 39 24.34 -25.31 5.00
C GLU A 39 25.46 -24.56 4.30
N LEU A 40 25.69 -24.90 3.03
CA LEU A 40 26.82 -24.46 2.23
C LEU A 40 26.36 -23.83 0.92
N THR A 41 27.15 -22.87 0.44
CA THR A 41 27.08 -22.43 -0.95
C THR A 41 27.41 -23.59 -1.88
N GLN A 42 26.67 -23.72 -2.99
CA GLN A 42 26.92 -24.79 -3.95
C GLN A 42 28.37 -24.77 -4.45
N SER A 43 29.01 -25.94 -4.41
CA SER A 43 30.34 -26.14 -4.99
C SER A 43 30.46 -27.53 -5.57
N THR A 44 31.21 -27.66 -6.66
CA THR A 44 31.57 -28.97 -7.24
C THR A 44 32.44 -29.80 -6.30
N ARG A 45 33.13 -29.18 -5.34
CA ARG A 45 33.97 -29.88 -4.35
C ARG A 45 33.17 -30.48 -3.20
N THR A 46 31.96 -29.99 -2.91
CA THR A 46 31.19 -30.40 -1.74
C THR A 46 30.93 -31.91 -1.72
N ILE A 47 30.69 -32.51 -2.88
CA ILE A 47 30.44 -33.96 -3.02
C ILE A 47 31.66 -34.81 -2.64
N GLU A 48 32.87 -34.28 -2.78
CA GLU A 48 34.12 -34.98 -2.47
C GLU A 48 34.41 -35.05 -0.96
N TYR A 49 33.62 -34.36 -0.14
CA TYR A 49 33.78 -34.34 1.32
C TYR A 49 33.11 -35.54 1.98
N VAL A 50 32.16 -36.22 1.32
CA VAL A 50 31.47 -37.38 1.88
C VAL A 50 32.48 -38.47 2.27
N GLY A 51 32.41 -38.91 3.53
CA GLY A 51 33.34 -39.88 4.12
C GLY A 51 34.69 -39.31 4.55
N LYS A 52 34.86 -37.98 4.58
CA LYS A 52 36.08 -37.30 5.05
C LYS A 52 35.80 -36.39 6.24
N GLN A 53 36.86 -36.07 6.97
CA GLN A 53 36.85 -34.98 7.93
C GLN A 53 37.04 -33.64 7.23
N ILE A 54 36.25 -32.65 7.61
CA ILE A 54 36.30 -31.27 7.13
C ILE A 54 36.70 -30.30 8.25
N ASN A 55 37.23 -29.15 7.86
CA ASN A 55 37.72 -28.09 8.73
C ASN A 55 37.15 -26.73 8.31
N GLY A 56 36.69 -25.93 9.27
CA GLY A 56 36.27 -24.54 9.06
C GLY A 56 37.45 -23.57 9.16
N SER A 57 37.53 -22.61 8.23
CA SER A 57 38.67 -21.68 8.14
C SER A 57 38.74 -20.61 9.25
N ILE A 58 37.60 -20.23 9.84
CA ILE A 58 37.49 -19.19 10.88
C ILE A 58 37.35 -19.87 12.25
N SER A 59 36.43 -20.83 12.36
CA SER A 59 36.13 -21.53 13.62
C SER A 59 37.22 -22.51 14.06
N ASN A 60 38.04 -23.02 13.12
CA ASN A 60 38.86 -24.22 13.31
C ASN A 60 38.07 -25.46 13.77
N ALA A 61 36.73 -25.45 13.61
CA ALA A 61 35.91 -26.60 13.92
C ALA A 61 36.17 -27.74 12.94
N THR A 62 36.08 -28.97 13.43
CA THR A 62 36.21 -30.18 12.62
C THR A 62 34.99 -31.06 12.73
N GLY A 63 34.62 -31.74 11.66
CA GLY A 63 33.52 -32.72 11.65
C GLY A 63 33.70 -33.75 10.54
N PHE A 64 33.11 -34.94 10.71
CA PHE A 64 33.12 -35.99 9.70
C PHE A 64 31.84 -35.93 8.88
N VAL A 65 31.94 -35.93 7.54
CA VAL A 65 30.77 -35.84 6.66
C VAL A 65 30.20 -37.23 6.38
N GLU A 66 28.97 -37.45 6.82
CA GLU A 66 28.26 -38.73 6.62
C GLU A 66 27.65 -38.80 5.22
N TYR A 67 26.92 -37.76 4.82
CA TYR A 67 26.29 -37.65 3.51
C TYR A 67 25.94 -36.20 3.16
N MET A 68 25.64 -35.96 1.88
CA MET A 68 25.29 -34.66 1.33
C MET A 68 23.90 -34.72 0.66
N LEU A 69 23.12 -33.67 0.82
CA LEU A 69 21.89 -33.41 0.06
C LEU A 69 21.98 -32.03 -0.59
N THR A 70 21.56 -31.89 -1.85
CA THR A 70 21.35 -30.58 -2.47
C THR A 70 19.86 -30.27 -2.48
N ARG A 71 19.45 -29.15 -1.88
CA ARG A 71 18.04 -28.71 -1.83
C ARG A 71 17.86 -27.46 -2.70
N ASN A 72 16.70 -27.37 -3.36
CA ASN A 72 16.24 -26.15 -4.01
C ASN A 72 15.22 -25.48 -3.10
N ILE A 73 15.55 -24.30 -2.56
CA ILE A 73 14.69 -23.53 -1.66
C ILE A 73 14.51 -22.14 -2.26
N ALA A 74 13.26 -21.77 -2.56
CA ALA A 74 12.91 -20.49 -3.18
C ALA A 74 13.74 -20.14 -4.44
N GLY A 75 14.10 -21.15 -5.25
CA GLY A 75 14.89 -21.00 -6.48
C GLY A 75 16.42 -20.98 -6.29
N LYS A 76 16.91 -21.12 -5.05
CA LYS A 76 18.33 -21.19 -4.71
C LYS A 76 18.73 -22.63 -4.38
N PHE A 77 19.77 -23.13 -5.03
CA PHE A 77 20.37 -24.42 -4.70
C PHE A 77 21.37 -24.28 -3.55
N ILE A 78 21.18 -25.05 -2.49
CA ILE A 78 22.08 -25.13 -1.34
C ILE A 78 22.54 -26.56 -1.14
N ASP A 79 23.80 -26.74 -0.75
CA ASP A 79 24.33 -28.05 -0.34
C ASP A 79 24.25 -28.16 1.19
N VAL A 80 23.70 -29.27 1.67
CA VAL A 80 23.52 -29.58 3.09
C VAL A 80 24.38 -30.79 3.42
N LEU A 81 25.38 -30.60 4.29
CA LEU A 81 26.23 -31.70 4.77
C LEU A 81 25.78 -32.13 6.16
N TYR A 82 25.43 -33.41 6.30
CA TYR A 82 25.19 -34.02 7.60
C TYR A 82 26.52 -34.50 8.18
N ILE A 83 26.79 -34.09 9.41
CA ILE A 83 28.10 -34.25 10.05
C ILE A 83 28.00 -34.97 11.39
N SER A 84 29.06 -35.71 11.72
CA SER A 84 29.22 -36.43 12.98
C SER A 84 30.60 -36.13 13.60
N ASN A 85 30.81 -36.55 14.86
CA ASN A 85 32.08 -36.39 15.59
C ASN A 85 32.61 -34.94 15.58
N VAL A 86 31.71 -33.97 15.70
CA VAL A 86 32.05 -32.55 15.62
C VAL A 86 32.87 -32.13 16.84
N THR A 87 34.01 -31.47 16.59
CA THR A 87 34.86 -30.85 17.61
C THR A 87 34.98 -29.35 17.32
N GLY A 88 34.54 -28.52 18.27
CA GLY A 88 34.35 -27.08 18.04
C GLY A 88 32.96 -26.75 17.48
N THR A 89 32.74 -25.52 17.05
CA THR A 89 31.47 -25.06 16.48
C THR A 89 31.73 -24.36 15.15
N PHE A 90 31.20 -24.92 14.07
CA PHE A 90 31.23 -24.26 12.76
C PHE A 90 30.45 -22.95 12.82
N VAL A 91 31.00 -21.88 12.24
CA VAL A 91 30.39 -20.54 12.25
C VAL A 91 30.04 -20.08 10.85
N THR A 92 29.02 -19.24 10.76
CA THR A 92 28.64 -18.59 9.51
C THR A 92 29.83 -17.89 8.87
N GLY A 93 30.02 -18.17 7.59
CA GLY A 93 31.10 -17.62 6.79
C GLY A 93 32.41 -18.39 6.78
N ASP A 94 32.52 -19.49 7.53
CA ASP A 94 33.61 -20.46 7.38
C ASP A 94 33.73 -20.95 5.93
N ILE A 95 34.95 -20.99 5.39
CA ILE A 95 35.26 -21.76 4.19
C ILE A 95 35.60 -23.17 4.63
N VAL A 96 34.87 -24.16 4.10
CA VAL A 96 34.98 -25.56 4.51
C VAL A 96 35.94 -26.29 3.60
N THR A 97 36.96 -26.96 4.17
CA THR A 97 37.97 -27.70 3.40
C THR A 97 38.26 -29.05 4.03
N ASP A 98 38.57 -30.07 3.22
CA ASP A 98 39.09 -31.37 3.68
C ASP A 98 40.63 -31.40 3.72
N ASN A 99 41.28 -30.47 3.02
CA ASN A 99 42.72 -30.48 2.76
C ASN A 99 43.40 -29.10 2.91
N GLY A 100 42.69 -28.09 3.42
CA GLY A 100 43.20 -26.73 3.57
C GLY A 100 43.25 -25.89 2.29
N ILE A 101 42.83 -26.43 1.14
CA ILE A 101 42.77 -25.68 -0.13
C ILE A 101 41.45 -24.90 -0.17
N VAL A 102 41.53 -23.57 -0.18
CA VAL A 102 40.36 -22.67 -0.17
C VAL A 102 39.77 -22.39 -1.56
N GLU A 103 40.50 -22.69 -2.64
CA GLU A 103 40.01 -22.47 -4.00
C GLU A 103 38.79 -23.37 -4.30
N ASN A 104 37.71 -22.75 -4.77
CA ASN A 104 36.40 -23.37 -5.02
C ASN A 104 35.81 -24.13 -3.81
N ALA A 105 36.31 -23.89 -2.60
CA ALA A 105 35.75 -24.48 -1.40
C ALA A 105 34.42 -23.79 -1.05
N PRO A 106 33.39 -24.55 -0.63
CA PRO A 106 32.11 -23.99 -0.26
C PRO A 106 32.22 -23.19 1.04
N LYS A 107 31.34 -22.19 1.19
CA LYS A 107 31.24 -21.34 2.37
C LYS A 107 29.98 -21.69 3.17
N ILE A 108 30.09 -21.70 4.50
CA ILE A 108 28.95 -21.85 5.41
C ILE A 108 28.04 -20.63 5.30
N ILE A 109 26.79 -20.87 4.94
CA ILE A 109 25.71 -19.88 4.90
C ILE A 109 25.19 -19.63 6.32
N GLY A 110 25.14 -20.69 7.13
CA GLY A 110 24.61 -20.68 8.50
C GLY A 110 23.17 -21.21 8.55
N SER A 111 22.77 -21.74 9.71
CA SER A 111 21.44 -22.30 9.94
C SER A 111 20.74 -21.60 11.12
N LEU A 112 19.41 -21.63 11.15
CA LEU A 112 18.60 -20.96 12.16
C LEU A 112 19.04 -21.38 13.57
N SER A 113 19.60 -20.45 14.33
CA SER A 113 20.16 -20.74 15.66
C SER A 113 19.31 -20.13 16.77
N THR A 114 18.97 -18.85 16.65
CA THR A 114 18.09 -18.13 17.57
C THR A 114 17.24 -17.13 16.81
N ILE A 115 16.16 -16.68 17.45
CA ILE A 115 15.27 -15.67 16.92
C ILE A 115 15.12 -14.58 17.97
N ASP A 116 15.45 -13.35 17.59
CA ASP A 116 15.15 -12.17 18.40
C ASP A 116 13.70 -11.77 18.11
N ILE A 117 12.82 -11.92 19.11
CA ILE A 117 11.40 -11.64 18.95
C ILE A 117 11.21 -10.13 18.79
N THR A 118 10.53 -9.74 17.70
CA THR A 118 10.17 -8.36 17.40
C THR A 118 8.75 -8.07 17.87
N THR A 119 7.80 -8.95 17.55
CA THR A 119 6.42 -8.89 18.07
C THR A 119 6.04 -10.26 18.61
N GLY A 120 5.60 -10.32 19.86
CA GLY A 120 5.35 -11.60 20.52
C GLY A 120 4.01 -12.25 20.15
N GLY A 121 3.13 -11.53 19.45
CA GLY A 121 1.79 -12.01 19.11
C GLY A 121 0.86 -12.12 20.32
N GLU A 122 -0.21 -12.93 20.23
CA GLU A 122 -1.11 -13.17 21.35
C GLU A 122 -1.45 -14.66 21.53
N LEU A 123 -1.81 -15.02 22.77
CA LEU A 123 -2.39 -16.32 23.13
C LEU A 123 -1.52 -17.55 22.83
N PHE A 124 -0.19 -17.42 22.81
CA PHE A 124 0.72 -18.56 22.80
C PHE A 124 0.80 -19.22 24.19
N GLU A 125 1.06 -20.53 24.20
CA GLU A 125 1.20 -21.30 25.45
C GLU A 125 2.63 -21.80 25.67
N LEU A 126 3.04 -21.89 26.94
CA LEU A 126 4.35 -22.44 27.31
C LEU A 126 4.46 -23.92 26.88
N GLY A 127 5.54 -24.25 26.18
CA GLY A 127 5.82 -25.59 25.67
C GLY A 127 5.21 -25.89 24.30
N GLU A 128 4.40 -25.00 23.73
CA GLU A 128 3.86 -25.13 22.38
C GLU A 128 4.98 -25.18 21.33
N ILE A 129 4.82 -26.02 20.30
CA ILE A 129 5.70 -26.04 19.12
C ILE A 129 5.11 -25.11 18.07
N VAL A 130 5.92 -24.15 17.63
CA VAL A 130 5.57 -23.14 16.63
C VAL A 130 6.43 -23.32 15.38
N ARG A 131 5.85 -22.99 14.23
CA ARG A 131 6.53 -22.98 12.94
C ARG A 131 7.19 -21.64 12.67
N ILE A 132 8.39 -21.69 12.13
CA ILE A 132 9.16 -20.52 11.73
C ILE A 132 9.21 -20.48 10.20
N THR A 133 8.65 -19.44 9.59
CA THR A 133 8.59 -19.35 8.12
C THR A 133 8.96 -17.95 7.65
N SER A 134 9.67 -17.86 6.53
CA SER A 134 9.88 -16.61 5.77
C SER A 134 9.76 -16.89 4.27
N ASP A 135 9.98 -15.86 3.45
CA ASP A 135 10.02 -16.01 1.98
C ASP A 135 11.15 -16.95 1.50
N ARG A 136 12.19 -17.14 2.32
CA ARG A 136 13.38 -17.95 1.99
C ARG A 136 13.56 -19.16 2.90
N GLY A 137 13.22 -19.03 4.18
CA GLY A 137 13.39 -20.04 5.20
C GLY A 137 12.16 -20.95 5.37
N THR A 138 12.40 -22.25 5.49
CA THR A 138 11.35 -23.26 5.65
C THR A 138 11.74 -24.35 6.66
N GLU A 139 10.75 -25.13 7.10
CA GLU A 139 10.89 -26.28 8.02
C GLU A 139 11.45 -25.99 9.42
N GLY A 140 11.72 -24.72 9.77
CA GLY A 140 12.16 -24.36 11.12
C GLY A 140 11.05 -24.54 12.16
N LEU A 141 11.41 -25.12 13.30
CA LEU A 141 10.52 -25.34 14.44
C LEU A 141 11.14 -24.78 15.72
N ALA A 142 10.32 -24.13 16.54
CA ALA A 142 10.74 -23.67 17.85
C ALA A 142 9.72 -24.06 18.92
N ARG A 143 10.18 -24.12 20.16
CA ARG A 143 9.34 -24.31 21.34
C ARG A 143 9.21 -22.99 22.10
N VAL A 144 8.00 -22.68 22.55
CA VAL A 144 7.72 -21.52 23.39
C VAL A 144 8.26 -21.76 24.80
N ASP A 145 9.26 -20.96 25.20
CA ASP A 145 9.97 -21.10 26.47
C ASP A 145 9.66 -19.94 27.44
N GLY A 146 9.02 -18.85 26.97
CA GLY A 146 8.63 -17.71 27.79
C GLY A 146 7.51 -16.88 27.16
N ILE A 147 6.58 -16.44 27.99
CA ILE A 147 5.47 -15.55 27.63
C ILE A 147 5.34 -14.41 28.64
N ILE A 148 4.81 -13.27 28.19
CA ILE A 148 4.51 -12.11 29.02
C ILE A 148 3.07 -11.61 28.79
N THR A 149 2.63 -10.71 29.67
CA THR A 149 1.41 -9.93 29.49
C THR A 149 1.79 -8.60 28.85
N GLU A 150 1.15 -8.28 27.73
CA GLU A 150 1.35 -7.02 27.01
C GLU A 150 0.08 -6.18 27.01
N THR A 151 0.28 -4.87 26.98
CA THR A 151 -0.79 -3.88 26.89
C THR A 151 -0.76 -3.21 25.54
N GLY A 152 -1.93 -2.92 24.97
CA GLY A 152 -2.00 -2.27 23.66
C GLY A 152 -1.87 -3.23 22.49
N LEU A 153 -2.39 -4.45 22.63
CA LEU A 153 -2.52 -5.45 21.56
C LEU A 153 -3.85 -5.26 20.83
N VAL A 154 -3.90 -5.54 19.53
CA VAL A 154 -5.13 -5.43 18.72
C VAL A 154 -5.78 -6.79 18.52
N ARG A 155 -7.01 -6.95 19.00
CA ARG A 155 -7.83 -8.14 18.72
C ARG A 155 -8.78 -7.90 17.57
N PHE A 156 -8.71 -8.77 16.57
CA PHE A 156 -9.61 -8.74 15.42
C PHE A 156 -10.80 -9.66 15.62
N ALA A 157 -11.98 -9.22 15.19
CA ALA A 157 -13.19 -10.04 15.13
C ALA A 157 -13.90 -9.87 13.79
N LEU A 158 -14.20 -10.99 13.13
CA LEU A 158 -15.00 -11.03 11.91
C LEU A 158 -16.49 -11.09 12.29
N VAL A 159 -17.20 -9.97 12.14
CA VAL A 159 -18.62 -9.86 12.47
C VAL A 159 -19.49 -10.29 11.28
N ASP A 160 -19.14 -9.85 10.07
CA ASP A 160 -19.73 -10.32 8.81
C ASP A 160 -18.63 -10.39 7.75
N GLY A 161 -18.49 -11.55 7.11
CA GLY A 161 -17.53 -11.77 6.04
C GLY A 161 -17.81 -11.03 4.74
N GLY A 162 -18.96 -10.37 4.63
CA GLY A 162 -19.39 -9.72 3.39
C GLY A 162 -19.50 -10.74 2.24
N TRP A 163 -19.29 -10.29 1.02
CA TRP A 163 -19.14 -11.15 -0.16
C TRP A 163 -18.42 -10.39 -1.28
N GLY A 164 -17.69 -11.12 -2.12
CA GLY A 164 -16.91 -10.57 -3.23
C GLY A 164 -15.41 -10.49 -2.93
N TYR A 165 -14.91 -11.33 -2.02
CA TYR A 165 -13.52 -11.37 -1.58
C TYR A 165 -12.82 -12.63 -2.09
N SER A 166 -11.56 -12.49 -2.50
CA SER A 166 -10.66 -13.60 -2.78
C SER A 166 -9.79 -13.91 -1.55
N SER A 167 -9.13 -15.08 -1.53
CA SER A 167 -8.19 -15.43 -0.47
C SER A 167 -6.94 -14.54 -0.43
N VAL A 168 -6.77 -13.65 -1.40
CA VAL A 168 -5.67 -12.69 -1.50
C VAL A 168 -6.17 -11.25 -1.41
N SER A 169 -7.44 -11.02 -1.06
CA SER A 169 -7.96 -9.67 -0.84
C SER A 169 -7.24 -9.00 0.32
N ASN A 170 -7.09 -7.68 0.23
CA ASN A 170 -6.37 -6.92 1.23
C ASN A 170 -7.22 -6.74 2.49
N VAL A 171 -6.60 -6.90 3.66
CA VAL A 171 -7.16 -6.42 4.94
C VAL A 171 -6.29 -5.27 5.39
N GLU A 172 -6.83 -4.06 5.21
CA GLU A 172 -6.13 -2.84 5.55
C GLU A 172 -6.45 -2.42 6.98
N ILE A 173 -5.41 -2.07 7.72
CA ILE A 173 -5.49 -1.65 9.11
C ILE A 173 -4.86 -0.27 9.21
N SER A 174 -5.54 0.68 9.86
CA SER A 174 -5.00 2.01 10.04
C SER A 174 -3.71 1.96 10.86
N GLN A 175 -2.63 2.48 10.28
CA GLN A 175 -1.34 2.64 10.98
C GLN A 175 -1.43 3.67 12.10
N LYS A 176 -2.29 4.68 11.92
CA LYS A 176 -2.58 5.71 12.91
C LYS A 176 -4.06 6.05 12.92
N VAL A 177 -4.55 6.40 14.10
CA VAL A 177 -5.87 6.95 14.31
C VAL A 177 -5.70 8.37 14.83
N PHE A 178 -6.31 9.29 14.13
CA PHE A 178 -6.27 10.72 14.42
C PHE A 178 -7.57 11.12 15.11
N THR A 179 -7.49 11.80 16.25
CA THR A 179 -8.67 12.43 16.84
C THR A 179 -8.88 13.78 16.18
N VAL A 180 -10.03 13.93 15.52
CA VAL A 180 -10.39 15.10 14.72
C VAL A 180 -11.60 15.84 15.29
N ASN A 181 -11.63 17.17 15.14
CA ASN A 181 -12.80 17.99 15.49
C ASN A 181 -12.98 19.20 14.55
N ASN A 182 -14.07 19.94 14.73
CA ASN A 182 -14.41 21.14 13.94
C ASN A 182 -14.35 20.90 12.42
N ARG A 183 -14.96 19.79 11.99
CA ARG A 183 -15.01 19.40 10.58
C ARG A 183 -15.81 20.42 9.77
N SER A 184 -15.22 20.88 8.68
CA SER A 184 -15.89 21.68 7.66
C SER A 184 -15.66 21.05 6.30
N ASN A 185 -16.70 20.99 5.46
CA ASN A 185 -16.58 20.46 4.11
C ASN A 185 -17.20 21.45 3.12
N ALA A 186 -16.47 21.74 2.03
CA ALA A 186 -16.93 22.61 0.96
C ALA A 186 -17.64 21.84 -0.18
N ASN A 187 -17.57 20.51 -0.18
CA ASN A 187 -18.22 19.61 -1.11
C ASN A 187 -19.70 19.38 -0.72
N SER A 188 -20.60 19.39 -1.70
CA SER A 188 -22.03 19.20 -1.50
C SER A 188 -22.49 17.74 -1.59
N GLU A 189 -21.64 16.84 -2.10
CA GLU A 189 -21.94 15.42 -2.32
C GLU A 189 -21.28 14.50 -1.30
N ILE A 190 -20.10 14.89 -0.81
CA ILE A 190 -19.33 14.15 0.20
C ILE A 190 -19.33 15.01 1.47
N ASP A 191 -19.75 14.46 2.61
CA ASP A 191 -19.91 15.18 3.88
C ASP A 191 -18.83 14.86 4.95
N ASN A 192 -17.95 13.91 4.65
CA ASN A 192 -16.84 13.48 5.50
C ASN A 192 -15.59 13.12 4.68
N PHE A 193 -14.51 12.74 5.34
CA PHE A 193 -13.36 12.14 4.66
C PHE A 193 -13.81 10.93 3.84
N PHE A 194 -13.48 10.96 2.55
CA PHE A 194 -13.76 9.88 1.63
C PHE A 194 -12.76 8.76 1.81
N LEU A 195 -13.21 7.52 1.69
CA LEU A 195 -12.34 6.37 1.82
C LEU A 195 -11.27 6.34 0.72
N TYR A 196 -10.05 5.91 1.06
CA TYR A 196 -8.90 5.84 0.15
C TYR A 196 -8.46 7.18 -0.43
N GLU A 197 -9.08 8.28 -0.03
CA GLU A 197 -8.57 9.59 -0.38
C GLU A 197 -7.24 9.83 0.32
N THR A 198 -6.39 10.63 -0.32
CA THR A 198 -5.20 11.15 0.35
C THR A 198 -5.60 12.34 1.21
N VAL A 199 -5.25 12.26 2.49
CA VAL A 199 -5.25 13.39 3.41
C VAL A 199 -3.86 14.00 3.50
N SER A 200 -3.81 15.32 3.61
CA SER A 200 -2.58 16.08 3.68
C SER A 200 -2.59 17.02 4.89
N GLN A 201 -1.46 17.06 5.59
CA GLN A 201 -1.10 18.10 6.52
C GLN A 201 0.06 18.89 5.91
N PRO A 202 -0.18 20.11 5.40
CA PRO A 202 0.87 20.93 4.82
C PRO A 202 1.79 21.45 5.94
N LEU A 203 3.05 21.03 5.93
CA LEU A 203 4.01 21.27 7.00
C LEU A 203 5.31 21.82 6.44
N PHE A 204 5.91 22.77 7.18
CA PHE A 204 7.25 23.26 6.89
C PHE A 204 8.12 23.21 8.15
N SER A 205 9.37 22.82 7.95
CA SER A 205 10.43 22.94 8.95
C SER A 205 11.32 24.12 8.57
N ALA A 206 11.63 24.98 9.53
CA ALA A 206 12.41 26.17 9.23
C ALA A 206 13.19 26.75 10.40
N ASN A 207 14.19 27.57 10.13
CA ASN A 207 14.90 28.34 11.16
C ASN A 207 14.36 29.76 11.25
N VAL A 208 14.24 30.24 12.48
CA VAL A 208 13.79 31.60 12.81
C VAL A 208 14.99 32.49 13.07
N ILE A 209 15.02 33.67 12.46
CA ILE A 209 16.00 34.74 12.72
C ILE A 209 15.28 36.10 12.90
N ASN A 210 15.99 37.08 13.46
CA ASN A 210 15.49 38.44 13.69
C ASN A 210 14.17 38.49 14.49
N THR A 211 14.09 37.65 15.53
CA THR A 211 12.90 37.45 16.37
C THR A 211 12.63 38.65 17.29
N VAL A 212 11.37 39.13 17.27
CA VAL A 212 10.83 40.16 18.16
C VAL A 212 9.63 39.58 18.90
N GLY A 213 9.66 39.63 20.22
CA GLY A 213 8.62 39.05 21.08
C GLY A 213 8.76 37.54 21.30
N ASN A 214 7.78 36.94 21.96
CA ASN A 214 7.79 35.53 22.33
C ASN A 214 6.77 34.75 21.46
N PHE A 215 7.15 33.55 21.04
CA PHE A 215 6.28 32.64 20.28
C PHE A 215 6.00 31.38 21.09
N SER A 216 4.79 30.85 20.94
CA SER A 216 4.35 29.63 21.64
C SER A 216 3.68 28.64 20.69
N VAL A 217 3.68 27.36 21.06
CA VAL A 217 3.01 26.31 20.29
C VAL A 217 1.50 26.60 20.20
N ASN A 218 0.91 26.32 19.04
CA ASN A 218 -0.47 26.60 18.61
C ASN A 218 -0.77 28.06 18.25
N GLN A 219 0.18 28.98 18.41
CA GLN A 219 -0.04 30.37 18.03
C GLN A 219 -0.12 30.54 16.52
N LYS A 220 -1.06 31.37 16.06
CA LYS A 220 -1.22 31.73 14.64
C LYS A 220 -0.37 32.95 14.27
N ILE A 221 0.28 32.84 13.12
CA ILE A 221 1.10 33.90 12.53
C ILE A 221 0.68 34.14 11.10
N LYS A 222 0.95 35.35 10.60
CA LYS A 222 0.53 35.76 9.27
C LYS A 222 1.64 36.47 8.52
N SER A 223 1.78 36.18 7.22
CA SER A 223 2.66 36.91 6.31
C SER A 223 2.05 38.28 5.97
N PRO A 224 2.86 39.35 5.97
CA PRO A 224 2.48 40.69 5.55
C PRO A 224 2.52 40.90 4.03
N ASP A 225 2.98 39.92 3.25
CA ASP A 225 3.10 40.06 1.80
C ASP A 225 1.73 39.88 1.11
N SER A 226 1.64 40.25 -0.18
CA SER A 226 0.38 40.23 -0.97
C SER A 226 -0.26 38.84 -1.10
N GLU A 227 0.48 37.77 -0.78
CA GLU A 227 -0.01 36.41 -0.57
C GLU A 227 0.04 36.11 0.94
N SER A 228 -1.04 36.48 1.62
CA SER A 228 -1.18 36.44 3.07
C SER A 228 -1.20 35.02 3.66
N ALA A 229 -0.07 34.32 3.66
CA ALA A 229 0.05 32.99 4.28
C ALA A 229 -0.25 33.04 5.78
N VAL A 230 -1.06 32.10 6.26
CA VAL A 230 -1.37 31.94 7.69
C VAL A 230 -0.78 30.62 8.16
N LEU A 231 0.10 30.67 9.16
CA LEU A 231 0.75 29.50 9.72
C LEU A 231 0.40 29.33 11.20
N SER A 232 0.63 28.15 11.73
CA SER A 232 0.59 27.91 13.18
C SER A 232 1.78 27.11 13.65
N PHE A 233 2.36 27.50 14.78
CA PHE A 233 3.45 26.74 15.41
C PHE A 233 2.95 25.40 15.94
N LEU A 234 3.65 24.32 15.58
CA LEU A 234 3.43 22.99 16.12
C LEU A 234 4.58 22.56 17.03
N GLN A 235 5.80 23.03 16.75
CA GLN A 235 6.97 22.79 17.58
C GLN A 235 7.92 24.00 17.51
N ILE A 236 8.57 24.32 18.63
CA ILE A 236 9.61 25.35 18.77
C ILE A 236 10.78 24.69 19.48
N GLY A 237 11.99 24.74 18.90
CA GLY A 237 13.20 24.24 19.58
C GLY A 237 13.66 25.12 20.75
N ASP A 238 14.58 24.61 21.57
CA ASP A 238 14.97 25.19 22.86
C ASP A 238 16.06 26.29 22.82
N THR A 239 16.49 26.74 21.63
CA THR A 239 17.62 27.68 21.45
C THR A 239 17.27 28.94 20.62
N PRO A 240 18.07 30.03 20.68
CA PRO A 240 17.77 31.29 19.97
C PRO A 240 17.73 31.22 18.44
N ASN A 241 18.17 30.11 17.83
CA ASN A 241 18.14 29.82 16.38
C ASN A 241 17.39 28.51 16.08
N SER A 242 16.29 28.26 16.80
CA SER A 242 15.64 26.96 16.77
C SER A 242 14.92 26.65 15.46
N SER A 243 15.00 25.37 15.07
CA SER A 243 14.11 24.82 14.06
C SER A 243 12.68 24.81 14.60
N ILE A 244 11.77 25.39 13.84
CA ILE A 244 10.33 25.36 14.08
C ILE A 244 9.67 24.39 13.11
N VAL A 245 8.55 23.81 13.53
CA VAL A 245 7.63 23.11 12.63
C VAL A 245 6.31 23.87 12.63
N VAL A 246 5.82 24.18 11.44
CA VAL A 246 4.59 24.97 11.25
C VAL A 246 3.61 24.26 10.33
N ASN A 247 2.32 24.35 10.64
CA ASN A 247 1.24 23.97 9.74
C ASN A 247 0.87 25.17 8.87
N VAL A 248 0.74 24.97 7.56
CA VAL A 248 0.17 26.00 6.67
C VAL A 248 -1.35 25.92 6.74
N LEU A 249 -2.01 26.99 7.18
CA LEU A 249 -3.47 27.03 7.31
C LEU A 249 -4.13 27.67 6.09
N ASP A 250 -3.43 28.58 5.43
CA ASP A 250 -3.84 29.28 4.21
C ASP A 250 -2.62 29.92 3.51
N GLY A 251 -2.72 30.17 2.20
CA GLY A 251 -1.72 30.87 1.38
C GLY A 251 -0.39 30.14 1.13
N THR A 252 0.54 30.85 0.49
CA THR A 252 1.87 30.38 0.08
C THR A 252 2.96 31.32 0.59
N PHE A 253 4.16 30.80 0.85
CA PHE A 253 5.31 31.59 1.26
C PHE A 253 6.61 30.96 0.74
N THR A 254 7.71 31.71 0.80
CA THR A 254 9.04 31.27 0.34
C THR A 254 10.07 31.37 1.46
N THR A 255 11.29 30.88 1.22
CA THR A 255 12.41 31.18 2.11
C THR A 255 12.62 32.69 2.18
N ASN A 256 13.02 33.21 3.33
CA ASN A 256 13.11 34.64 3.63
C ASN A 256 11.78 35.40 3.81
N SER A 257 10.62 34.72 3.80
CA SER A 257 9.35 35.34 4.15
C SER A 257 9.30 35.80 5.61
N TYR A 258 8.60 36.91 5.84
CA TYR A 258 8.41 37.50 7.16
C TYR A 258 7.07 37.09 7.73
N PHE A 259 7.00 36.93 9.04
CA PHE A 259 5.78 36.60 9.74
C PHE A 259 5.62 37.46 10.97
N ARG A 260 4.39 37.90 11.23
CA ARG A 260 4.01 38.60 12.45
C ARG A 260 3.13 37.74 13.34
N ASN A 261 3.25 37.98 14.64
CA ASN A 261 2.34 37.44 15.64
C ASN A 261 0.96 38.09 15.52
N THR A 262 -0.11 37.29 15.45
CA THR A 262 -1.48 37.83 15.37
C THR A 262 -2.13 38.06 16.73
N GLU A 263 -1.51 37.58 17.83
CA GLU A 263 -2.09 37.59 19.18
C GLU A 263 -1.32 38.50 20.14
N GLU A 264 -0.19 39.07 19.71
CA GLU A 264 0.67 39.97 20.48
C GLU A 264 0.98 41.23 19.67
N GLN A 265 0.86 42.42 20.26
CA GLN A 265 1.24 43.70 19.67
C GLN A 265 1.79 44.63 20.74
N TRP A 266 2.75 45.49 20.39
CA TRP A 266 3.27 46.48 21.34
C TRP A 266 3.02 47.89 20.82
N PHE A 267 2.83 48.83 21.74
CA PHE A 267 2.72 50.24 21.38
C PHE A 267 3.46 51.10 22.40
N SER A 268 3.95 52.25 21.95
CA SER A 268 4.66 53.21 22.78
C SER A 268 3.89 54.51 22.90
N TYR A 269 3.97 55.15 24.06
CA TYR A 269 3.39 56.48 24.30
C TYR A 269 4.34 57.34 25.13
N THR A 270 4.08 58.66 25.17
CA THR A 270 4.94 59.61 25.88
C THR A 270 5.08 59.24 27.35
N ARG A 271 6.34 59.11 27.82
CA ARG A 271 6.62 58.71 29.21
C ARG A 271 5.97 59.67 30.21
N GLY A 272 5.25 59.11 31.18
CA GLY A 272 4.57 59.87 32.24
C GLY A 272 3.18 60.41 31.90
N ALA A 273 2.61 60.10 30.72
CA ALA A 273 1.28 60.59 30.32
C ALA A 273 0.10 59.95 31.07
N ASN A 274 0.20 58.65 31.42
CA ASN A 274 -0.63 57.80 32.30
C ASN A 274 0.03 56.41 32.36
N THR A 275 -0.32 55.51 33.29
CA THR A 275 0.28 54.15 33.35
C THR A 275 -0.79 53.07 33.35
N PHE A 276 -0.64 52.07 32.49
CA PHE A 276 -1.48 50.88 32.49
C PHE A 276 -0.88 49.82 33.42
N ILE A 277 -1.73 49.00 34.02
CA ILE A 277 -1.30 47.92 34.91
C ILE A 277 -1.37 46.57 34.20
N ASP A 278 -0.52 45.63 34.61
CA ASP A 278 -0.52 44.27 34.08
C ASP A 278 -1.89 43.61 34.31
N GLY A 279 -2.42 42.96 33.27
CA GLY A 279 -3.75 42.35 33.25
C GLY A 279 -4.90 43.29 32.87
N GLU A 280 -4.67 44.60 32.69
CA GLU A 280 -5.70 45.53 32.22
C GLU A 280 -6.01 45.30 30.74
N THR A 281 -7.29 45.29 30.36
CA THR A 281 -7.67 45.31 28.93
C THR A 281 -7.64 46.75 28.40
N ILE A 282 -6.97 46.95 27.28
CA ILE A 282 -6.89 48.22 26.56
C ILE A 282 -7.57 48.06 25.20
N THR A 283 -8.37 49.06 24.85
CA THR A 283 -9.06 49.15 23.56
C THR A 283 -8.58 50.37 22.79
N GLU A 284 -8.28 50.19 21.52
CA GLU A 284 -7.90 51.26 20.61
C GLU A 284 -9.14 51.94 19.99
N TYR A 285 -9.07 53.26 19.86
CA TYR A 285 -10.08 54.08 19.19
C TYR A 285 -9.44 54.97 18.11
N ALA A 286 -9.94 54.84 16.88
CA ALA A 286 -9.61 55.73 15.76
C ALA A 286 -10.54 56.95 15.73
N GLY A 287 -9.99 58.12 15.39
CA GLY A 287 -10.67 59.42 15.43
C GLY A 287 -11.79 59.66 14.40
N GLY A 288 -12.77 58.74 14.28
CA GLY A 288 -13.99 58.99 13.51
C GLY A 288 -14.82 57.78 13.03
N ILE A 289 -14.36 56.54 13.17
CA ILE A 289 -15.11 55.33 12.74
C ILE A 289 -14.73 54.14 13.65
N SER A 290 -15.72 53.33 14.06
CA SER A 290 -15.59 52.26 15.05
C SER A 290 -15.15 50.93 14.45
N PHE A 291 -13.94 50.49 14.79
CA PHE A 291 -13.62 49.07 15.01
C PHE A 291 -12.68 48.99 16.22
N PRO A 292 -13.15 48.58 17.41
CA PRO A 292 -12.29 48.50 18.59
C PRO A 292 -11.38 47.26 18.50
N THR A 293 -10.09 47.45 18.25
CA THR A 293 -9.09 46.41 18.52
C THR A 293 -8.79 46.44 20.02
N SER A 294 -8.81 45.29 20.68
CA SER A 294 -8.55 45.19 22.12
C SER A 294 -7.47 44.16 22.42
N GLY A 295 -6.72 44.39 23.50
CA GLY A 295 -5.69 43.48 24.01
C GLY A 295 -5.49 43.64 25.51
N THR A 296 -4.83 42.68 26.15
CA THR A 296 -4.56 42.70 27.59
C THR A 296 -3.09 43.03 27.85
N VAL A 297 -2.81 43.97 28.74
CA VAL A 297 -1.45 44.35 29.12
C VAL A 297 -0.73 43.16 29.75
N ALA A 298 0.34 42.72 29.12
CA ALA A 298 1.24 41.73 29.69
C ALA A 298 2.27 42.39 30.62
N ASN A 299 2.90 43.47 30.15
CA ASN A 299 3.82 44.30 30.91
C ASN A 299 4.03 45.67 30.25
N SER A 300 4.55 46.63 31.01
CA SER A 300 5.01 47.93 30.51
C SER A 300 6.46 48.21 30.91
N PHE A 301 7.23 48.84 30.04
CA PHE A 301 8.64 49.16 30.28
C PHE A 301 9.07 50.44 29.56
N ASP A 302 10.11 51.11 30.05
CA ASP A 302 10.61 52.34 29.46
C ASP A 302 11.51 52.04 28.24
N THR A 303 11.36 52.84 27.18
CA THR A 303 12.08 52.71 25.92
C THR A 303 12.52 54.08 25.38
N VAL A 304 13.44 54.06 24.43
CA VAL A 304 13.81 55.25 23.65
C VAL A 304 13.54 55.01 22.18
N SER A 305 12.78 55.90 21.55
CA SER A 305 12.53 55.90 20.10
C SER A 305 13.49 56.86 19.40
N LEU A 306 14.26 56.36 18.45
CA LEU A 306 15.16 57.15 17.60
C LEU A 306 14.62 57.19 16.18
N HIS A 307 14.36 58.38 15.63
CA HIS A 307 13.78 58.51 14.29
C HIS A 307 14.93 58.81 13.32
N PRO A 308 15.29 57.89 12.40
CA PRO A 308 16.40 58.12 11.47
C PRO A 308 16.11 59.27 10.50
N ASN A 309 17.09 60.14 10.27
CA ASN A 309 16.97 61.19 9.27
C ASN A 309 17.05 60.59 7.85
N THR A 310 15.91 60.57 7.16
CA THR A 310 15.73 59.97 5.82
C THR A 310 16.65 60.54 4.72
N VAL A 311 17.29 61.70 4.93
CA VAL A 311 18.19 62.35 3.95
C VAL A 311 19.66 61.98 4.16
N SER A 312 20.05 61.55 5.38
CA SER A 312 21.45 61.27 5.74
C SER A 312 21.70 59.86 6.30
N SER A 313 20.65 59.07 6.55
CA SER A 313 20.75 57.67 6.97
C SER A 313 21.01 56.78 5.75
N GLY A 314 22.20 56.19 5.68
CA GLY A 314 22.60 55.27 4.62
C GLY A 314 22.63 53.83 5.13
N PHE A 315 21.48 53.31 5.57
CA PHE A 315 21.40 51.91 5.98
C PHE A 315 21.86 51.01 4.82
N GLY A 316 22.75 50.07 5.11
CA GLY A 316 23.20 49.05 4.17
C GLY A 316 22.07 48.13 3.74
N ALA A 317 22.35 47.22 2.80
CA ALA A 317 21.35 46.27 2.28
C ALA A 317 20.73 45.35 3.36
N ASN A 318 21.42 45.18 4.50
CA ASN A 318 20.94 44.39 5.63
C ASN A 318 20.09 45.23 6.61
N GLY A 319 20.20 46.56 6.61
CA GLY A 319 19.41 47.41 7.49
C GLY A 319 19.71 47.24 8.99
N VAL A 320 18.76 47.61 9.83
CA VAL A 320 18.80 47.45 11.30
C VAL A 320 17.98 46.24 11.72
N HIS A 321 18.45 45.45 12.67
CA HIS A 321 17.74 44.29 13.20
C HIS A 321 17.59 44.32 14.72
N VAL A 322 16.57 43.60 15.22
CA VAL A 322 16.34 43.45 16.65
C VAL A 322 17.43 42.61 17.30
N GLY A 323 17.83 42.99 18.52
CA GLY A 323 18.94 42.42 19.25
C GLY A 323 20.30 43.08 18.97
N GLU A 324 20.39 43.93 17.95
CA GLU A 324 21.62 44.68 17.66
C GLU A 324 21.90 45.72 18.75
N TYR A 325 23.19 45.91 19.03
CA TYR A 325 23.64 46.85 20.04
C TYR A 325 23.98 48.20 19.39
N VAL A 326 23.51 49.30 20.00
CA VAL A 326 23.71 50.64 19.47
C VAL A 326 24.50 51.51 20.42
N ILE A 327 25.34 52.38 19.86
CA ILE A 327 26.12 53.37 20.60
C ILE A 327 26.03 54.70 19.87
N GLN A 328 25.76 55.78 20.61
CA GLN A 328 25.93 57.14 20.12
C GLN A 328 27.25 57.72 20.67
N PRO A 329 28.33 57.78 19.87
CA PRO A 329 29.66 58.16 20.39
C PRO A 329 29.72 59.59 20.95
N THR A 330 28.85 60.49 20.48
CA THR A 330 28.81 61.89 20.92
C THR A 330 28.30 62.06 22.35
N THR A 331 27.35 61.21 22.77
CA THR A 331 26.73 61.26 24.11
C THR A 331 27.22 60.15 25.02
N GLY A 332 27.84 59.10 24.46
CA GLY A 332 28.17 57.87 25.17
C GLY A 332 26.95 57.00 25.48
N ALA A 333 25.77 57.34 24.96
CA ALA A 333 24.55 56.58 25.18
C ALA A 333 24.61 55.23 24.46
N THR A 334 24.07 54.20 25.10
CA THR A 334 24.00 52.85 24.54
C THR A 334 22.61 52.25 24.72
N GLY A 335 22.29 51.25 23.91
CA GLY A 335 21.03 50.51 24.02
C GLY A 335 21.02 49.27 23.13
N VAL A 336 19.95 48.49 23.23
CA VAL A 336 19.69 47.33 22.38
C VAL A 336 18.44 47.59 21.57
N VAL A 337 18.47 47.28 20.27
CA VAL A 337 17.30 47.39 19.40
C VAL A 337 16.26 46.37 19.84
N ALA A 338 15.11 46.85 20.32
CA ALA A 338 14.00 46.03 20.80
C ALA A 338 12.89 45.87 19.76
N GLY A 339 12.80 46.79 18.80
CA GLY A 339 11.79 46.80 17.76
C GLY A 339 12.00 47.96 16.80
N LEU A 340 11.27 47.94 15.68
CA LEU A 340 11.26 49.00 14.68
C LEU A 340 9.81 49.42 14.44
N SER A 341 9.57 50.72 14.20
CA SER A 341 8.24 51.22 13.84
C SER A 341 8.07 51.42 12.33
N GLY A 342 6.82 51.38 11.86
CA GLY A 342 6.45 51.66 10.47
C GLY A 342 5.77 50.47 9.78
N ASN A 343 4.52 50.68 9.39
CA ASN A 343 3.50 49.67 9.06
C ASN A 343 3.72 48.89 7.73
N SER A 344 3.15 47.69 7.69
CA SER A 344 2.86 46.76 6.57
C SER A 344 3.97 46.09 5.76
N SER A 345 5.25 46.48 5.79
CA SER A 345 6.23 45.90 4.85
C SER A 345 7.68 45.71 5.33
N PHE A 346 7.95 45.76 6.64
CA PHE A 346 9.24 45.28 7.19
C PHE A 346 10.48 45.98 6.58
N ASN A 347 10.45 47.31 6.45
CA ASN A 347 11.54 48.08 5.84
C ASN A 347 12.72 48.31 6.81
N TYR A 348 13.58 47.31 6.99
CA TYR A 348 14.80 47.40 7.83
C TYR A 348 15.84 48.38 7.28
N THR A 349 15.77 48.67 5.98
CA THR A 349 16.65 49.63 5.28
C THR A 349 16.15 51.07 5.37
N SER A 350 14.93 51.28 5.87
CA SER A 350 14.36 52.61 6.11
C SER A 350 13.27 52.57 7.20
N PRO A 351 13.63 52.21 8.46
CA PRO A 351 12.67 52.18 9.55
C PRO A 351 12.21 53.59 9.92
N ALA A 352 10.94 53.76 10.28
CA ALA A 352 10.39 55.06 10.68
C ALA A 352 10.93 55.49 12.05
N SER A 353 11.03 54.55 12.99
CA SER A 353 11.84 54.71 14.18
C SER A 353 12.48 53.40 14.64
N VAL A 354 13.57 53.51 15.38
CA VAL A 354 14.32 52.43 16.02
C VAL A 354 14.08 52.52 17.51
N ILE A 355 13.45 51.50 18.08
CA ILE A 355 13.05 51.49 19.49
C ILE A 355 14.06 50.69 20.30
N LEU A 356 14.59 51.31 21.34
CA LEU A 356 15.68 50.80 22.16
C LEU A 356 15.21 50.44 23.56
N THR A 357 15.74 49.32 24.06
CA THR A 357 15.69 48.91 25.47
C THR A 357 17.11 48.87 26.07
N GLU A 358 17.20 48.60 27.37
CA GLU A 358 18.47 48.55 28.10
C GLU A 358 19.31 49.82 27.93
N VAL A 359 18.62 50.96 27.81
CA VAL A 359 19.26 52.22 27.49
C VAL A 359 20.07 52.72 28.67
N THR A 360 21.33 53.04 28.43
CA THR A 360 22.19 53.76 29.39
C THR A 360 22.65 55.08 28.78
N GLY A 361 22.58 56.16 29.56
CA GLY A 361 22.85 57.52 29.07
C GLY A 361 21.64 58.15 28.37
N THR A 362 21.87 59.24 27.63
CA THR A 362 20.81 60.01 26.96
C THR A 362 21.15 60.16 25.48
N PHE A 363 20.31 59.59 24.62
CA PHE A 363 20.44 59.80 23.18
C PHE A 363 20.02 61.22 22.80
N SER A 364 20.74 61.83 21.85
CA SER A 364 20.40 63.13 21.28
C SER A 364 20.01 62.99 19.81
N ASN A 365 19.34 64.02 19.28
CA ASN A 365 19.05 64.15 17.84
C ASN A 365 20.23 64.70 17.02
N THR A 366 21.47 64.58 17.52
CA THR A 366 22.68 65.09 16.86
C THR A 366 23.84 64.10 16.95
N GLY A 367 24.51 63.86 15.82
CA GLY A 367 25.62 62.89 15.74
C GLY A 367 25.15 61.47 15.42
N ASN A 368 26.05 60.64 14.90
CA ASN A 368 25.72 59.29 14.44
C ASN A 368 25.49 58.32 15.60
N VAL A 369 24.55 57.41 15.39
CA VAL A 369 24.34 56.20 16.16
C VAL A 369 24.93 55.05 15.36
N ASN A 370 25.91 54.36 15.93
CA ASN A 370 26.57 53.21 15.34
C ASN A 370 25.92 51.91 15.82
N ILE A 371 25.80 50.94 14.93
CA ILE A 371 25.13 49.66 15.17
C ILE A 371 26.15 48.52 15.14
N TYR A 372 26.06 47.60 16.08
CA TYR A 372 26.98 46.49 16.30
C TYR A 372 26.21 45.18 16.52
N PRO A 373 26.80 44.02 16.20
CA PRO A 373 26.14 42.72 16.40
C PRO A 373 25.98 42.36 17.89
N SER A 374 26.76 42.98 18.77
CA SER A 374 26.68 42.77 20.23
C SER A 374 27.42 43.89 20.96
N SER A 375 27.25 43.93 22.29
CA SER A 375 27.93 44.86 23.19
C SER A 375 29.47 44.73 23.23
N ALA A 376 30.04 43.69 22.59
CA ALA A 376 31.49 43.57 22.39
C ALA A 376 32.04 44.56 21.36
N ASN A 377 31.17 45.16 20.53
CA ASN A 377 31.47 46.26 19.60
C ASN A 377 32.65 46.01 18.64
N LEU A 378 32.87 44.75 18.25
CA LEU A 378 34.05 44.32 17.48
C LEU A 378 34.01 44.75 16.01
N THR A 379 32.83 44.75 15.39
CA THR A 379 32.61 45.14 13.98
C THR A 379 31.36 45.99 13.90
N GLN A 380 31.47 47.21 13.37
CA GLN A 380 30.32 48.06 13.10
C GLN A 380 29.54 47.53 11.89
N LEU A 381 28.24 47.32 12.05
CA LEU A 381 27.33 46.86 10.98
C LEU A 381 26.83 48.05 10.14
N ASP A 382 26.37 49.10 10.81
CA ASP A 382 25.74 50.26 10.16
C ASP A 382 25.82 51.53 11.03
N SER A 383 25.32 52.66 10.51
CA SER A 383 25.07 53.87 11.30
C SER A 383 24.02 54.78 10.69
N PHE A 384 23.32 55.53 11.55
CA PHE A 384 22.39 56.58 11.13
C PHE A 384 22.47 57.80 12.04
N THR A 385 22.01 58.95 11.56
CA THR A 385 21.82 60.15 12.39
C THR A 385 20.34 60.28 12.72
N PRO A 386 19.93 60.29 14.00
CA PRO A 386 18.54 60.51 14.36
C PRO A 386 18.14 61.99 14.16
N GLU A 387 16.96 62.26 13.63
CA GLU A 387 16.33 63.59 13.61
C GLU A 387 15.54 63.89 14.89
N LEU A 388 15.07 62.85 15.58
CA LEU A 388 14.39 62.91 16.87
C LEU A 388 14.84 61.75 17.77
N ALA A 389 14.92 62.03 19.07
CA ALA A 389 15.16 61.05 20.12
C ALA A 389 14.18 61.32 21.26
N GLU A 390 13.25 60.39 21.50
CA GLU A 390 12.18 60.55 22.48
C GLU A 390 12.15 59.39 23.49
N GLU A 391 11.87 59.71 24.75
CA GLU A 391 11.68 58.70 25.81
C GLU A 391 10.19 58.34 25.92
N HIS A 392 9.89 57.05 25.77
CA HIS A 392 8.53 56.52 25.78
C HIS A 392 8.38 55.47 26.88
N THR A 393 7.12 55.13 27.19
CA THR A 393 6.76 53.88 27.86
C THR A 393 6.11 52.98 26.82
N THR A 394 6.66 51.78 26.64
CA THR A 394 6.13 50.74 25.74
C THR A 394 5.28 49.75 26.53
N VAL A 395 4.11 49.44 26.00
CA VAL A 395 3.17 48.46 26.54
C VAL A 395 3.16 47.26 25.63
N LYS A 396 3.36 46.08 26.22
CA LYS A 396 3.18 44.79 25.55
C LYS A 396 1.76 44.32 25.75
N LEU A 397 1.03 44.06 24.68
CA LEU A 397 -0.32 43.49 24.71
C LEU A 397 -0.33 42.02 24.26
N THR A 398 -1.17 41.22 24.89
CA THR A 398 -1.44 39.82 24.54
C THR A 398 -2.94 39.57 24.42
N GLY A 399 -3.32 38.50 23.72
CA GLY A 399 -4.73 38.16 23.49
C GLY A 399 -5.43 39.19 22.60
N VAL A 400 -4.71 39.77 21.64
CA VAL A 400 -5.25 40.80 20.75
C VAL A 400 -6.35 40.18 19.86
N THR A 401 -7.59 40.63 20.02
CA THR A 401 -8.73 40.12 19.25
C THR A 401 -8.80 40.82 17.89
N ASN A 402 -8.24 40.17 16.86
CA ASN A 402 -8.32 40.59 15.47
C ASN A 402 -9.59 40.01 14.82
N ASN A 403 -10.71 40.75 14.84
CA ASN A 403 -11.96 40.27 14.24
C ASN A 403 -11.99 40.28 12.70
N ASP A 404 -10.93 40.75 12.04
CA ASP A 404 -10.80 40.68 10.59
C ASP A 404 -9.33 40.52 10.23
N LEU A 405 -8.94 39.40 9.61
CA LEU A 405 -7.53 39.10 9.27
C LEU A 405 -7.01 39.99 8.12
N THR A 406 -7.69 41.07 7.76
CA THR A 406 -7.25 42.05 6.77
C THR A 406 -6.36 43.10 7.45
N PHE A 407 -5.60 43.88 6.67
CA PHE A 407 -4.72 44.93 7.22
C PHE A 407 -5.42 45.97 8.11
N ALA A 408 -6.75 45.99 8.14
CA ALA A 408 -7.59 46.98 8.82
C ALA A 408 -7.77 46.79 10.34
N SER A 409 -7.14 45.78 10.98
CA SER A 409 -7.34 45.48 12.41
C SER A 409 -6.11 45.65 13.32
N GLN A 410 -5.05 46.32 12.87
CA GLN A 410 -3.83 46.56 13.68
C GLN A 410 -3.94 47.83 14.53
N TRP A 411 -3.09 47.97 15.55
CA TRP A 411 -2.92 49.24 16.26
C TRP A 411 -2.16 50.25 15.40
N PHE A 412 -2.53 51.53 15.46
CA PHE A 412 -1.93 52.60 14.65
C PHE A 412 -1.43 53.77 15.50
N ALA A 413 -0.27 54.30 15.12
CA ALA A 413 0.22 55.57 15.64
C ALA A 413 -0.79 56.71 15.37
N GLY A 414 -1.00 57.57 16.37
CA GLY A 414 -1.97 58.66 16.35
C GLY A 414 -3.36 58.28 16.88
N ASN A 415 -3.69 56.99 16.96
CA ASN A 415 -4.92 56.52 17.61
C ASN A 415 -4.82 56.61 19.14
N VAL A 416 -5.96 56.42 19.80
CA VAL A 416 -6.07 56.57 21.24
C VAL A 416 -6.32 55.21 21.91
N ALA A 417 -5.43 54.85 22.82
CA ALA A 417 -5.53 53.66 23.65
C ALA A 417 -6.28 54.00 24.94
N ILE A 418 -7.38 53.29 25.22
CA ILE A 418 -8.21 53.47 26.42
C ILE A 418 -8.24 52.18 27.22
N GLY A 419 -7.72 52.24 28.45
CA GLY A 419 -7.77 51.15 29.41
C GLY A 419 -9.13 51.04 30.08
N THR A 420 -9.50 49.84 30.53
CA THR A 420 -10.74 49.60 31.30
C THR A 420 -10.85 50.44 32.58
N LEU A 421 -9.73 50.92 33.13
CA LEU A 421 -9.71 51.84 34.28
C LEU A 421 -9.91 53.31 33.89
N GLY A 422 -10.14 53.60 32.60
CA GLY A 422 -10.38 54.95 32.07
C GLY A 422 -9.11 55.73 31.72
N ASN A 423 -7.93 55.12 31.86
CA ASN A 423 -6.66 55.71 31.43
C ASN A 423 -6.64 55.85 29.90
N GLN A 424 -6.26 57.03 29.42
CA GLN A 424 -6.22 57.35 27.99
C GLN A 424 -4.83 57.85 27.60
N VAL A 425 -4.24 57.28 26.56
CA VAL A 425 -2.98 57.75 25.97
C VAL A 425 -3.08 57.78 24.45
N VAL A 426 -2.36 58.72 23.82
CA VAL A 426 -2.19 58.74 22.37
C VAL A 426 -1.03 57.82 22.01
N ILE A 427 -1.28 56.86 21.13
CA ILE A 427 -0.25 55.94 20.62
C ILE A 427 0.73 56.76 19.78
N LYS A 428 2.02 56.68 20.12
CA LYS A 428 3.10 57.36 19.40
C LYS A 428 3.72 56.47 18.36
N GLU A 429 4.06 55.25 18.74
CA GLU A 429 4.69 54.26 17.87
C GLU A 429 4.04 52.89 18.12
N THR A 430 4.09 52.01 17.12
CA THR A 430 3.60 50.64 17.20
C THR A 430 4.69 49.68 16.76
N ILE A 431 4.82 48.54 17.46
CA ILE A 431 5.77 47.47 17.16
C ILE A 431 4.97 46.19 16.97
N ASP A 432 5.22 45.51 15.85
CA ASP A 432 4.65 44.19 15.58
C ASP A 432 5.69 43.09 15.90
N PRO A 433 5.44 42.26 16.95
CA PRO A 433 6.22 41.07 17.21
C PRO A 433 6.27 40.18 15.96
N SER A 434 7.47 39.83 15.53
CA SER A 434 7.70 39.26 14.22
C SER A 434 9.01 38.51 14.14
N PHE A 435 9.18 37.75 13.07
CA PHE A 435 10.42 37.07 12.76
C PHE A 435 10.55 36.84 11.25
N LYS A 436 11.76 36.44 10.84
CA LYS A 436 12.05 36.05 9.48
C LYS A 436 12.37 34.55 9.41
N LEU A 437 11.84 33.91 8.38
CA LEU A 437 12.13 32.53 8.05
C LEU A 437 13.39 32.47 7.18
N ASP A 438 14.51 31.91 7.64
CA ASP A 438 15.73 31.89 6.82
C ASP A 438 15.67 30.77 5.75
N VAL A 439 15.59 29.52 6.22
CA VAL A 439 15.50 28.31 5.40
C VAL A 439 14.20 27.61 5.72
N ALA A 440 13.35 27.37 4.72
CA ALA A 440 12.09 26.66 4.84
C ALA A 440 12.13 25.40 3.97
N THR A 441 11.88 24.25 4.58
CA THR A 441 11.83 22.96 3.89
C THR A 441 10.43 22.39 4.03
N ASP A 442 9.81 22.04 2.90
CA ASP A 442 8.53 21.34 2.89
C ASP A 442 8.72 19.94 3.47
N ILE A 443 7.98 19.66 4.53
CA ILE A 443 7.93 18.36 5.22
C ILE A 443 6.47 17.90 5.34
N SER A 444 5.62 18.33 4.41
CA SER A 444 4.19 18.00 4.39
C SER A 444 3.97 16.50 4.55
N ALA A 445 3.00 16.17 5.41
CA ALA A 445 2.65 14.80 5.71
C ALA A 445 1.42 14.39 4.91
N THR A 446 1.45 13.20 4.32
CA THR A 446 0.33 12.65 3.55
C THR A 446 0.03 11.23 3.97
N ALA A 447 -1.23 10.83 3.96
CA ALA A 447 -1.64 9.47 4.23
C ALA A 447 -2.95 9.16 3.51
N ASN A 448 -3.29 7.88 3.37
CA ASN A 448 -4.56 7.46 2.77
C ASN A 448 -5.57 7.10 3.87
N VAL A 449 -6.83 7.44 3.66
CA VAL A 449 -7.91 7.15 4.63
C VAL A 449 -8.29 5.67 4.58
N THR A 450 -8.21 4.98 5.72
CA THR A 450 -8.73 3.59 5.90
C THR A 450 -10.17 3.60 6.43
N GLY A 451 -10.53 4.62 7.19
CA GLY A 451 -11.87 4.80 7.76
C GLY A 451 -11.99 6.10 8.52
N ALA A 452 -13.21 6.62 8.65
CA ALA A 452 -13.47 7.86 9.38
C ALA A 452 -14.83 7.79 10.07
N ASN A 453 -14.93 8.42 11.24
CA ASN A 453 -16.18 8.75 11.92
C ASN A 453 -16.16 10.23 12.32
N ASP A 454 -17.08 10.67 13.18
CA ASP A 454 -17.19 12.09 13.55
C ASP A 454 -16.07 12.61 14.44
N THR A 455 -15.33 11.72 15.10
CA THR A 455 -14.29 12.07 16.09
C THR A 455 -12.92 11.48 15.76
N HIS A 456 -12.86 10.48 14.89
CA HIS A 456 -11.64 9.75 14.58
C HIS A 456 -11.48 9.53 13.07
N LEU A 457 -10.24 9.61 12.61
CA LEU A 457 -9.81 9.39 11.25
C LEU A 457 -8.67 8.36 11.24
N GLY A 458 -8.92 7.17 10.74
CA GLY A 458 -7.91 6.13 10.55
C GLY A 458 -7.18 6.30 9.22
N VAL A 459 -5.85 6.27 9.26
CA VAL A 459 -5.00 6.45 8.08
C VAL A 459 -3.93 5.37 7.95
N HIS A 460 -3.48 5.12 6.72
CA HIS A 460 -2.40 4.20 6.36
C HIS A 460 -1.52 4.81 5.26
N ASN A 461 -0.43 4.14 4.88
CA ASN A 461 0.57 4.64 3.91
C ASN A 461 1.06 6.05 4.25
N ILE A 462 1.39 6.25 5.53
CA ILE A 462 1.85 7.54 6.05
C ILE A 462 3.21 7.89 5.45
N ASN A 463 3.29 9.05 4.82
CA ASN A 463 4.50 9.70 4.36
C ASN A 463 4.73 10.96 5.21
N ASN A 464 5.89 11.06 5.85
CA ASN A 464 6.24 12.04 6.89
C ASN A 464 5.37 12.01 8.15
N THR A 465 5.84 12.68 9.20
CA THR A 465 5.19 12.72 10.51
C THR A 465 4.04 13.71 10.54
N PHE A 466 2.85 13.24 10.91
CA PHE A 466 1.71 14.11 11.26
C PHE A 466 1.88 14.67 12.68
N TYR A 467 1.53 15.94 12.86
CA TYR A 467 1.62 16.64 14.14
C TYR A 467 0.23 17.04 14.61
N GLY A 468 -0.17 16.60 15.81
CA GLY A 468 -1.42 17.04 16.45
C GLY A 468 -1.25 18.33 17.27
N GLY A 469 -2.37 19.01 17.52
CA GLY A 469 -2.43 20.22 18.34
C GLY A 469 -3.71 21.03 18.07
N ALA A 470 -3.99 22.04 18.90
CA ALA A 470 -5.17 22.89 18.73
C ALA A 470 -5.17 23.66 17.40
N ALA A 471 -3.99 23.86 16.80
CA ALA A 471 -3.82 24.56 15.54
C ALA A 471 -3.45 23.65 14.35
N ALA A 472 -3.27 22.35 14.56
CA ALA A 472 -2.99 21.41 13.48
C ALA A 472 -4.26 21.15 12.65
N ARG A 473 -4.13 21.14 11.32
CA ARG A 473 -5.24 20.88 10.40
C ARG A 473 -4.86 19.88 9.33
N VAL A 474 -5.77 18.97 9.05
CA VAL A 474 -5.67 17.99 7.97
C VAL A 474 -6.77 18.24 6.94
N THR A 475 -6.44 18.03 5.67
CA THR A 475 -7.35 18.27 4.55
C THR A 475 -7.39 17.04 3.64
N GLY A 476 -8.59 16.57 3.30
CA GLY A 476 -8.81 15.54 2.27
C GLY A 476 -8.75 16.13 0.87
N LEU A 477 -7.96 15.53 -0.03
CA LEU A 477 -7.78 16.04 -1.39
C LEU A 477 -8.99 15.84 -2.30
N THR A 478 -9.82 14.81 -2.05
CA THR A 478 -10.99 14.49 -2.88
C THR A 478 -12.26 15.04 -2.25
N SER A 479 -12.42 14.83 -0.95
CA SER A 479 -13.60 15.29 -0.20
C SER A 479 -13.57 16.80 0.03
N ASN A 480 -12.40 17.45 0.01
CA ASN A 480 -12.20 18.82 0.52
C ASN A 480 -12.64 18.98 1.99
N THR A 481 -12.72 17.87 2.73
CA THR A 481 -12.98 17.90 4.17
C THR A 481 -11.77 18.45 4.88
N VAL A 482 -11.96 19.48 5.71
CA VAL A 482 -10.93 20.00 6.59
C VAL A 482 -11.34 19.75 8.04
N ALA A 483 -10.42 19.24 8.84
CA ALA A 483 -10.62 19.04 10.27
C ALA A 483 -9.37 19.42 11.07
N ASN A 484 -9.56 19.81 12.33
CA ASN A 484 -8.44 20.02 13.24
C ASN A 484 -7.94 18.66 13.75
N LEU A 485 -6.62 18.46 13.74
CA LEU A 485 -5.97 17.24 14.22
C LEU A 485 -5.52 17.44 15.66
N THR A 486 -6.26 16.90 16.63
CA THR A 486 -5.96 17.14 18.06
C THR A 486 -4.96 16.14 18.64
N PHE A 487 -5.01 14.90 18.17
CA PHE A 487 -4.21 13.80 18.69
C PHE A 487 -3.88 12.80 17.58
N SER A 488 -2.74 12.13 17.71
CA SER A 488 -2.28 11.07 16.82
C SER A 488 -1.95 9.84 17.66
N SER A 489 -2.57 8.70 17.35
CA SER A 489 -2.44 7.48 18.13
C SER A 489 -1.03 6.88 18.10
N THR A 490 -0.73 6.02 19.07
CA THR A 490 0.44 5.14 19.06
C THR A 490 0.04 3.74 18.55
N GLY A 491 1.03 2.86 18.42
CA GLY A 491 0.83 1.50 17.95
C GLY A 491 1.45 1.24 16.59
N GLN A 492 1.96 0.02 16.40
CA GLN A 492 2.57 -0.47 15.15
C GLN A 492 2.43 -1.99 15.03
N GLY A 493 2.53 -2.49 13.79
CA GLY A 493 2.76 -3.92 13.51
C GLY A 493 1.52 -4.81 13.41
N ALA A 494 0.31 -4.30 13.67
CA ALA A 494 -0.90 -5.11 13.53
C ALA A 494 -1.20 -5.44 12.07
N ASN A 495 -1.45 -6.72 11.78
CA ASN A 495 -1.85 -7.20 10.46
C ASN A 495 -2.79 -8.41 10.56
N ALA A 496 -3.54 -8.65 9.48
CA ALA A 496 -4.38 -9.84 9.33
C ALA A 496 -4.57 -10.10 7.83
N PHE A 497 -4.92 -11.33 7.47
CA PHE A 497 -5.17 -11.72 6.08
C PHE A 497 -6.52 -12.42 5.95
N VAL A 498 -7.07 -12.41 4.74
CA VAL A 498 -8.23 -13.23 4.42
C VAL A 498 -7.82 -14.70 4.46
N GLY A 499 -8.56 -15.49 5.24
CA GLY A 499 -8.37 -16.92 5.34
C GLY A 499 -9.22 -17.68 4.32
N GLU A 500 -9.98 -18.65 4.81
CA GLU A 500 -10.90 -19.42 3.99
C GLU A 500 -12.06 -18.54 3.49
N ILE A 501 -12.46 -18.78 2.25
CA ILE A 501 -13.66 -18.18 1.66
C ILE A 501 -14.73 -19.26 1.42
N THR A 502 -15.99 -18.89 1.61
CA THR A 502 -17.18 -19.75 1.42
C THR A 502 -18.14 -19.10 0.41
N ASP A 503 -19.18 -19.83 -0.01
CA ASP A 503 -20.15 -19.36 -1.01
C ASP A 503 -19.47 -18.79 -2.27
N SER A 504 -18.39 -19.46 -2.69
CA SER A 504 -17.50 -18.93 -3.72
C SER A 504 -18.03 -19.17 -5.13
N GLU A 505 -17.63 -18.29 -6.04
CA GLU A 505 -17.78 -18.47 -7.47
C GLU A 505 -16.51 -18.04 -8.21
N ARG A 506 -16.28 -18.69 -9.35
CA ARG A 506 -15.22 -18.30 -10.27
C ARG A 506 -15.77 -17.26 -11.25
N VAL A 507 -15.20 -16.07 -11.20
CA VAL A 507 -15.55 -14.94 -12.06
C VAL A 507 -14.37 -14.53 -12.92
N ILE A 508 -14.66 -13.80 -14.00
CA ILE A 508 -13.66 -13.14 -14.81
C ILE A 508 -13.81 -11.64 -14.59
N LEU A 509 -12.80 -11.00 -14.02
CA LEU A 509 -12.81 -9.58 -13.70
C LEU A 509 -11.84 -8.84 -14.61
N SER A 510 -12.20 -7.62 -15.00
CA SER A 510 -11.24 -6.71 -15.62
C SER A 510 -10.59 -5.82 -14.57
N PRO A 511 -9.26 -5.82 -14.43
CA PRO A 511 -8.58 -4.86 -13.56
C PRO A 511 -8.51 -3.45 -14.17
N ASP A 512 -8.87 -3.28 -15.44
CA ASP A 512 -8.80 -2.02 -16.18
C ASP A 512 -10.13 -1.27 -16.05
N THR A 513 -10.18 -0.27 -15.18
CA THR A 513 -11.39 0.52 -14.92
C THR A 513 -11.40 1.83 -15.71
N ILE A 514 -12.58 2.35 -16.08
CA ILE A 514 -12.73 3.64 -16.80
C ILE A 514 -12.09 4.84 -16.06
N SER A 515 -11.98 4.76 -14.73
CA SER A 515 -11.34 5.77 -13.87
C SER A 515 -9.81 5.71 -13.83
N GLN A 516 -9.18 4.66 -14.38
CA GLN A 516 -7.73 4.53 -14.41
C GLN A 516 -7.09 5.35 -15.53
N ASN A 517 -5.79 5.58 -15.42
CA ASN A 517 -4.99 6.16 -16.49
C ASN A 517 -4.49 5.10 -17.48
N THR A 518 -4.37 5.49 -18.73
CA THR A 518 -3.66 4.75 -19.77
C THR A 518 -2.16 4.71 -19.49
N THR A 519 -1.42 3.90 -20.24
CA THR A 519 0.07 3.88 -20.15
C THR A 519 0.71 5.23 -20.46
N GLY A 520 0.02 6.10 -21.22
CA GLY A 520 0.42 7.49 -21.47
C GLY A 520 -0.04 8.50 -20.42
N GLN A 521 -0.50 8.06 -19.24
CA GLN A 521 -0.93 8.92 -18.12
C GLN A 521 -2.15 9.80 -18.43
N ILE A 522 -3.09 9.29 -19.21
CA ILE A 522 -4.35 9.98 -19.51
C ILE A 522 -5.50 9.18 -18.94
N PRO A 523 -6.46 9.81 -18.24
CA PRO A 523 -7.64 9.10 -17.77
C PRO A 523 -8.36 8.40 -18.93
N MET A 524 -8.71 7.12 -18.77
CA MET A 524 -9.34 6.32 -19.81
C MET A 524 -10.65 6.95 -20.30
N HIS A 525 -11.43 7.59 -19.42
CA HIS A 525 -12.65 8.32 -19.80
C HIS A 525 -12.40 9.56 -20.69
N SER A 526 -11.19 10.11 -20.67
CA SER A 526 -10.81 11.33 -21.40
C SER A 526 -10.04 11.02 -22.68
N MET A 527 -9.79 9.74 -22.95
CA MET A 527 -9.08 9.31 -24.14
C MET A 527 -9.92 9.60 -25.38
N SER A 528 -9.31 10.28 -26.37
CA SER A 528 -9.94 10.40 -27.69
C SER A 528 -9.98 9.03 -28.38
N ILE A 529 -11.10 8.68 -28.98
CA ILE A 529 -11.23 7.43 -29.75
C ILE A 529 -10.25 7.37 -30.93
N THR A 530 -9.81 8.52 -31.47
CA THR A 530 -8.76 8.55 -32.49
C THR A 530 -7.36 8.19 -31.96
N GLY A 531 -7.20 8.09 -30.63
CA GLY A 531 -5.92 7.97 -29.93
C GLY A 531 -5.11 9.26 -29.91
N ALA A 532 -5.66 10.37 -30.43
CA ALA A 532 -4.96 11.64 -30.44
C ALA A 532 -4.64 12.14 -29.02
N GLY A 533 -3.37 12.50 -28.82
CA GLY A 533 -2.89 13.01 -27.55
C GLY A 533 -2.72 11.94 -26.48
N SER A 534 -2.77 10.64 -26.81
CA SER A 534 -2.67 9.49 -25.88
C SER A 534 -1.36 9.38 -25.09
N ASN A 535 -0.33 10.17 -25.44
CA ASN A 535 0.97 10.27 -24.74
C ASN A 535 1.75 8.96 -24.59
N VAL A 536 1.45 7.94 -25.40
CA VAL A 536 2.30 6.74 -25.54
C VAL A 536 3.57 7.08 -26.33
N SER A 537 4.70 6.44 -25.97
CA SER A 537 6.09 6.87 -26.20
C SER A 537 6.59 7.02 -27.66
N SER A 538 5.71 7.22 -28.62
CA SER A 538 6.07 7.54 -30.01
C SER A 538 5.02 8.33 -30.79
N ASN A 539 3.80 8.56 -30.27
CA ASN A 539 2.73 9.36 -30.91
C ASN A 539 2.62 9.22 -32.46
N ASN A 540 2.96 8.03 -32.97
CA ASN A 540 3.03 7.74 -34.39
C ASN A 540 1.65 7.33 -34.88
N ILE A 541 1.32 7.68 -36.13
CA ILE A 541 0.16 7.11 -36.79
C ILE A 541 0.44 5.61 -36.98
N THR A 542 -0.41 4.76 -36.38
CA THR A 542 -0.29 3.30 -36.43
C THR A 542 -1.16 2.70 -37.52
N THR A 543 -2.27 3.36 -37.85
CA THR A 543 -3.23 2.93 -38.88
C THR A 543 -3.87 4.12 -39.59
N VAL A 544 -4.41 3.90 -40.79
CA VAL A 544 -5.36 4.80 -41.45
C VAL A 544 -6.65 4.02 -41.65
N VAL A 545 -7.69 4.45 -40.96
CA VAL A 545 -9.01 3.80 -40.98
C VAL A 545 -9.82 4.36 -42.14
N ILE A 546 -10.37 3.47 -42.96
CA ILE A 546 -11.25 3.80 -44.09
C ILE A 546 -12.70 3.69 -43.61
N PHE A 547 -13.38 4.82 -43.42
CA PHE A 547 -14.82 4.84 -43.14
C PHE A 547 -15.66 4.79 -44.41
N ASP A 548 -15.18 5.46 -45.46
CA ASP A 548 -15.73 5.37 -46.81
C ASP A 548 -14.56 5.39 -47.81
N GLY A 549 -14.49 4.38 -48.67
CA GLY A 549 -13.44 4.28 -49.69
C GLY A 549 -13.66 5.22 -50.88
N GLY A 550 -14.83 5.89 -50.94
CA GLY A 550 -15.23 6.76 -52.04
C GLY A 550 -15.24 6.04 -53.40
N SER A 551 -15.03 6.77 -54.49
CA SER A 551 -14.99 6.18 -55.83
C SER A 551 -14.07 6.95 -56.78
N GLY A 552 -13.62 6.31 -57.86
CA GLY A 552 -12.81 6.93 -58.91
C GLY A 552 -11.33 7.14 -58.59
N TYR A 553 -10.83 6.56 -57.49
CA TYR A 553 -9.42 6.59 -57.12
C TYR A 553 -8.59 5.58 -57.94
N SER A 554 -7.31 5.88 -58.12
CA SER A 554 -6.33 4.99 -58.78
C SER A 554 -5.28 4.52 -57.78
N ASN A 555 -4.69 3.33 -58.00
CA ASN A 555 -3.55 2.84 -57.22
C ASN A 555 -2.30 3.74 -57.33
N SER A 556 -2.29 4.71 -58.25
CA SER A 556 -1.25 5.74 -58.37
C SER A 556 -1.47 6.97 -57.47
N ASP A 557 -2.67 7.12 -56.89
CA ASP A 557 -2.98 8.22 -55.98
C ASP A 557 -2.29 7.98 -54.61
N VAL A 558 -2.01 9.05 -53.88
CA VAL A 558 -1.26 8.99 -52.62
C VAL A 558 -2.02 9.63 -51.48
N ILE A 559 -1.79 9.13 -50.27
CA ILE A 559 -2.31 9.70 -49.04
C ILE A 559 -1.38 10.82 -48.58
N GLN A 560 -1.96 11.95 -48.25
CA GLN A 560 -1.29 13.10 -47.66
C GLN A 560 -1.93 13.46 -46.33
N PHE A 561 -1.12 13.54 -45.29
CA PHE A 561 -1.51 14.05 -43.98
C PHE A 561 -1.38 15.58 -43.97
N VAL A 562 -2.46 16.29 -43.68
CA VAL A 562 -2.53 17.75 -43.69
C VAL A 562 -3.01 18.26 -42.33
N GLY A 563 -2.31 19.23 -41.75
CA GLY A 563 -2.60 19.76 -40.41
C GLY A 563 -2.01 18.92 -39.28
N GLY A 564 -2.48 19.15 -38.05
CA GLY A 564 -1.91 18.56 -36.83
C GLY A 564 -0.60 19.22 -36.37
N THR A 565 -0.22 19.00 -35.12
CA THR A 565 1.03 19.50 -34.52
C THR A 565 2.04 18.36 -34.46
N TYR A 566 3.23 18.51 -35.06
CA TYR A 566 4.24 17.43 -35.11
C TYR A 566 5.68 17.94 -35.00
N THR A 567 6.59 17.10 -34.51
CA THR A 567 8.03 17.42 -34.36
C THR A 567 8.93 16.85 -35.48
N ALA A 568 8.41 15.92 -36.30
CA ALA A 568 9.09 15.38 -37.47
C ALA A 568 8.09 15.14 -38.63
N GLN A 569 8.51 15.46 -39.87
CA GLN A 569 7.65 15.58 -41.06
C GLN A 569 6.96 14.28 -41.50
N ALA A 570 5.73 14.41 -42.00
CA ALA A 570 4.87 13.32 -42.50
C ALA A 570 5.47 12.58 -43.71
N ALA A 571 5.46 11.25 -43.67
CA ALA A 571 5.66 10.42 -44.86
C ALA A 571 4.32 10.20 -45.59
N ASN A 572 4.34 10.13 -46.93
CA ASN A 572 3.16 9.84 -47.74
C ASN A 572 2.83 8.34 -47.72
N GLY A 573 1.55 8.00 -47.79
CA GLY A 573 1.07 6.62 -47.91
C GLY A 573 0.59 6.28 -49.33
N SER A 574 0.55 5.00 -49.67
CA SER A 574 -0.10 4.50 -50.89
C SER A 574 -1.50 3.96 -50.58
N ILE A 575 -2.33 3.88 -51.61
CA ILE A 575 -3.67 3.27 -51.54
C ILE A 575 -3.76 2.07 -52.48
N THR A 576 -4.63 1.13 -52.13
CA THR A 576 -5.10 0.07 -53.03
C THR A 576 -6.58 0.27 -53.28
N THR A 577 -7.00 0.14 -54.54
CA THR A 577 -8.36 0.32 -55.00
C THR A 577 -8.89 -0.92 -55.71
N ASN A 578 -10.21 -1.12 -55.70
CA ASN A 578 -10.86 -2.17 -56.49
C ASN A 578 -11.07 -1.73 -57.96
N GLY A 579 -11.69 -2.60 -58.78
CA GLY A 579 -11.95 -2.31 -60.20
C GLY A 579 -12.90 -1.13 -60.48
N SER A 580 -13.54 -0.56 -59.45
CA SER A 580 -14.40 0.64 -59.53
C SER A 580 -13.73 1.89 -58.92
N GLY A 581 -12.47 1.79 -58.49
CA GLY A 581 -11.73 2.89 -57.88
C GLY A 581 -12.16 3.22 -56.44
N VAL A 582 -12.76 2.28 -55.72
CA VAL A 582 -13.03 2.40 -54.27
C VAL A 582 -11.77 2.01 -53.51
N ILE A 583 -11.33 2.81 -52.54
CA ILE A 583 -10.17 2.50 -51.70
C ILE A 583 -10.50 1.33 -50.78
N THR A 584 -9.72 0.25 -50.87
CA THR A 584 -9.91 -0.98 -50.07
C THR A 584 -8.84 -1.16 -49.01
N SER A 585 -7.67 -0.54 -49.17
CA SER A 585 -6.63 -0.54 -48.15
C SER A 585 -5.66 0.64 -48.33
N THR A 586 -4.99 1.00 -47.25
CA THR A 586 -3.98 2.06 -47.19
C THR A 586 -2.70 1.50 -46.62
N ASN A 587 -1.54 1.93 -47.12
CA ASN A 587 -0.24 1.50 -46.60
C ASN A 587 0.68 2.71 -46.44
N PHE A 588 1.38 2.79 -45.32
CA PHE A 588 2.37 3.82 -45.02
C PHE A 588 3.49 3.19 -44.19
N GLY A 589 4.69 3.77 -44.26
CA GLY A 589 5.84 3.23 -43.51
C GLY A 589 5.64 3.31 -41.99
N ALA A 590 6.27 2.41 -41.23
CA ALA A 590 6.06 2.20 -39.79
C ALA A 590 6.41 3.38 -38.84
N SER A 591 6.62 4.60 -39.35
CA SER A 591 7.05 5.76 -38.57
C SER A 591 6.55 7.09 -39.16
N VAL A 592 5.25 7.24 -39.33
CA VAL A 592 4.66 8.52 -39.77
C VAL A 592 4.49 9.46 -38.56
N GLY A 593 5.61 10.07 -38.16
CA GLY A 593 5.72 11.30 -37.33
C GLY A 593 5.21 11.27 -35.88
N ASN A 594 5.77 12.11 -35.02
CA ASN A 594 5.30 12.32 -33.64
C ASN A 594 4.20 13.41 -33.61
N TYR A 595 2.93 13.05 -33.73
CA TYR A 595 1.82 14.02 -33.73
C TYR A 595 1.27 14.24 -32.31
N SER A 596 1.16 15.49 -31.87
CA SER A 596 0.46 15.87 -30.62
C SER A 596 -1.00 16.26 -30.82
N SER A 597 -1.45 16.38 -32.08
CA SER A 597 -2.86 16.54 -32.45
C SER A 597 -3.13 15.85 -33.80
N PRO A 598 -4.35 15.34 -34.04
CA PRO A 598 -4.62 14.46 -35.18
C PRO A 598 -4.59 15.26 -36.50
N PRO A 599 -3.86 14.80 -37.53
CA PRO A 599 -3.91 15.39 -38.87
C PRO A 599 -5.15 14.94 -39.64
N THR A 600 -5.57 15.72 -40.63
CA THR A 600 -6.56 15.28 -41.63
C THR A 600 -5.88 14.38 -42.65
N VAL A 601 -6.54 13.29 -43.04
CA VAL A 601 -6.05 12.35 -44.06
C VAL A 601 -6.74 12.66 -45.39
N ASN A 602 -5.98 13.19 -46.35
CA ASN A 602 -6.47 13.48 -47.69
C ASN A 602 -5.88 12.52 -48.71
N VAL A 603 -6.62 12.26 -49.79
CA VAL A 603 -6.09 11.53 -50.95
C VAL A 603 -5.81 12.54 -52.05
N VAL A 604 -4.55 12.59 -52.50
CA VAL A 604 -4.12 13.40 -53.63
C VAL A 604 -4.48 12.64 -54.90
N THR A 605 -5.57 13.05 -55.54
CA THR A 605 -6.13 12.43 -56.74
C THR A 605 -6.59 13.49 -57.75
N SER A 606 -6.71 13.12 -59.02
CA SER A 606 -7.34 13.95 -60.06
C SER A 606 -8.73 13.48 -60.48
N THR A 607 -9.15 12.29 -60.02
CA THR A 607 -10.39 11.62 -60.47
C THR A 607 -11.26 11.11 -59.33
N GLY A 608 -10.68 10.82 -58.16
CA GLY A 608 -11.41 10.26 -57.02
C GLY A 608 -12.16 11.29 -56.19
N SER A 609 -13.24 10.87 -55.53
CA SER A 609 -14.02 11.72 -54.62
C SER A 609 -14.66 10.94 -53.47
N SER A 610 -15.00 11.68 -52.41
CA SER A 610 -15.80 11.22 -51.27
C SER A 610 -15.18 10.15 -50.36
N ALA A 611 -13.87 9.92 -50.41
CA ALA A 611 -13.21 9.09 -49.39
C ALA A 611 -13.22 9.78 -48.02
N ASN A 612 -13.53 9.02 -46.98
CA ASN A 612 -13.45 9.42 -45.58
C ASN A 612 -12.41 8.54 -44.87
N LEU A 613 -11.26 9.13 -44.58
CA LEU A 613 -10.09 8.48 -43.99
C LEU A 613 -9.70 9.19 -42.69
N ILE A 614 -9.39 8.43 -41.65
CA ILE A 614 -8.96 8.97 -40.35
C ILE A 614 -7.64 8.34 -39.94
N ALA A 615 -6.71 9.15 -39.45
CA ALA A 615 -5.46 8.66 -38.86
C ALA A 615 -5.76 8.10 -37.46
N GLY A 616 -5.39 6.84 -37.24
CA GLY A 616 -5.45 6.19 -35.93
C GLY A 616 -4.10 6.23 -35.22
N PHE A 617 -4.14 6.46 -33.92
CA PHE A 617 -3.01 6.40 -33.02
C PHE A 617 -3.18 5.26 -32.02
N ALA A 618 -2.06 4.82 -31.44
CA ALA A 618 -2.08 3.94 -30.29
C ALA A 618 -2.88 4.57 -29.14
N LEU A 619 -3.83 3.82 -28.61
CA LEU A 619 -4.74 4.25 -27.54
C LEU A 619 -4.10 4.13 -26.15
N GLY A 620 -3.02 3.34 -26.01
CA GLY A 620 -2.26 3.25 -24.78
C GLY A 620 -2.90 2.39 -23.69
N PHE A 621 -3.77 1.45 -24.05
CA PHE A 621 -4.35 0.51 -23.09
C PHE A 621 -3.28 -0.38 -22.42
N PRO A 622 -3.44 -0.74 -21.13
CA PRO A 622 -2.42 -1.49 -20.39
C PRO A 622 -2.03 -2.85 -20.99
N LYS A 623 -2.99 -3.62 -21.53
CA LYS A 623 -2.71 -4.95 -22.12
C LYS A 623 -1.91 -4.86 -23.41
N GLN A 624 -2.27 -3.91 -24.27
CA GLN A 624 -1.65 -3.68 -25.57
C GLN A 624 -1.48 -2.18 -25.81
N PRO A 625 -0.39 -1.56 -25.33
CA PRO A 625 -0.20 -0.11 -25.43
C PRO A 625 -0.16 0.41 -26.86
N ALA A 626 0.27 -0.42 -27.81
CA ALA A 626 0.31 -0.11 -29.23
C ALA A 626 -1.04 -0.30 -29.95
N GLY A 627 -2.07 -0.81 -29.27
CA GLY A 627 -3.37 -1.08 -29.86
C GLY A 627 -4.08 0.21 -30.25
N ASP A 628 -4.63 0.23 -31.46
CA ASP A 628 -5.35 1.37 -32.04
C ASP A 628 -6.81 1.02 -32.34
N LEU A 629 -7.49 1.88 -33.10
CA LEU A 629 -8.89 1.71 -33.48
C LEU A 629 -9.23 0.42 -34.25
N THR A 630 -8.24 -0.28 -34.79
CA THR A 630 -8.45 -1.53 -35.51
C THR A 630 -8.50 -2.76 -34.60
N PHE A 631 -8.11 -2.61 -33.33
CA PHE A 631 -8.18 -3.67 -32.34
C PHE A 631 -9.55 -3.68 -31.64
N PRO A 632 -10.21 -4.84 -31.51
CA PRO A 632 -11.39 -4.95 -30.66
C PRO A 632 -11.06 -4.60 -29.21
N LEU A 633 -11.97 -3.88 -28.55
CA LEU A 633 -11.76 -3.37 -27.20
C LEU A 633 -11.41 -4.49 -26.20
N ILE A 634 -11.97 -5.69 -26.39
CA ILE A 634 -11.69 -6.87 -25.55
C ILE A 634 -10.22 -7.31 -25.59
N ASP A 635 -9.51 -7.07 -26.69
CA ASP A 635 -8.08 -7.39 -26.83
C ASP A 635 -7.19 -6.33 -26.17
N LEU A 636 -7.73 -5.13 -25.95
CA LEU A 636 -7.06 -4.01 -25.30
C LEU A 636 -7.19 -4.05 -23.76
N LEU A 637 -8.22 -4.73 -23.24
CA LEU A 637 -8.49 -4.85 -21.81
C LEU A 637 -7.94 -6.16 -21.22
N ARG A 638 -7.39 -6.08 -20.01
CA ARG A 638 -6.99 -7.23 -19.21
C ARG A 638 -8.22 -7.91 -18.61
N PHE A 639 -8.15 -9.23 -18.49
CA PHE A 639 -9.14 -10.06 -17.81
C PHE A 639 -8.43 -11.14 -17.03
N GLU A 640 -8.86 -11.37 -15.79
CA GLU A 640 -8.29 -12.36 -14.91
C GLU A 640 -9.41 -13.20 -14.29
N SER A 641 -9.22 -14.53 -14.30
CA SER A 641 -10.12 -15.41 -13.55
C SER A 641 -9.77 -15.36 -12.07
N ARG A 642 -10.77 -15.11 -11.22
CA ARG A 642 -10.63 -15.09 -9.76
C ARG A 642 -11.71 -15.92 -9.10
N ASN A 643 -11.36 -16.56 -8.00
CA ASN A 643 -12.34 -17.17 -7.10
C ASN A 643 -12.69 -16.16 -6.02
N ILE A 644 -13.94 -15.73 -5.96
CA ILE A 644 -14.43 -14.75 -4.98
C ILE A 644 -15.56 -15.36 -4.16
N GLY A 645 -15.74 -14.92 -2.91
CA GLY A 645 -16.76 -15.44 -2.01
C GLY A 645 -16.92 -14.60 -0.74
N THR A 646 -17.51 -15.19 0.29
CA THR A 646 -17.63 -14.62 1.64
C THR A 646 -16.41 -15.00 2.48
N ILE A 647 -15.81 -14.03 3.18
CA ILE A 647 -14.73 -14.31 4.13
C ILE A 647 -15.29 -15.16 5.28
N ALA A 648 -14.75 -16.37 5.47
CA ALA A 648 -15.17 -17.24 6.57
C ALA A 648 -14.23 -17.12 7.78
N THR A 649 -12.94 -16.95 7.55
CA THR A 649 -11.93 -16.84 8.60
C THR A 649 -10.89 -15.77 8.27
N LEU A 650 -10.21 -15.27 9.30
CA LEU A 650 -8.99 -14.46 9.19
C LEU A 650 -7.79 -15.34 9.56
N THR A 651 -6.65 -15.12 8.92
CA THR A 651 -5.40 -15.87 9.14
C THR A 651 -4.23 -14.91 9.30
N GLY A 652 -3.10 -15.44 9.81
CA GLY A 652 -1.86 -14.67 9.97
C GLY A 652 -2.05 -13.42 10.82
N ILE A 653 -2.80 -13.54 11.91
CA ILE A 653 -3.21 -12.41 12.74
C ILE A 653 -2.03 -12.00 13.62
N ASN A 654 -1.42 -10.86 13.31
CA ASN A 654 -0.49 -10.19 14.23
C ASN A 654 -1.25 -9.08 14.97
N PRO A 655 -1.38 -9.13 16.30
CA PRO A 655 -2.04 -8.09 17.08
C PRO A 655 -1.25 -6.77 17.14
N GLY A 656 0.01 -6.75 16.72
CA GLY A 656 0.91 -5.60 16.88
C GLY A 656 1.11 -5.23 18.35
N GLU A 657 1.66 -4.04 18.61
CA GLU A 657 1.99 -3.60 19.97
C GLU A 657 1.81 -2.09 20.17
N ASN A 658 1.69 -1.67 21.43
CA ASN A 658 1.66 -0.26 21.86
C ASN A 658 0.51 0.59 21.29
N TYR A 659 -0.60 -0.04 20.89
CA TYR A 659 -1.81 0.67 20.47
C TYR A 659 -2.50 1.29 21.68
N ASN A 660 -2.92 2.54 21.53
CA ASN A 660 -3.67 3.28 22.55
C ASN A 660 -5.07 3.71 22.08
N GLU A 661 -5.41 3.43 20.82
CA GLU A 661 -6.70 3.68 20.20
C GLU A 661 -7.06 2.52 19.27
N ASP A 662 -8.35 2.21 19.14
CA ASP A 662 -8.85 1.15 18.29
C ASP A 662 -8.59 1.47 16.81
N PRO A 663 -7.78 0.67 16.09
CA PRO A 663 -7.52 0.93 14.69
C PRO A 663 -8.74 0.61 13.82
N PHE A 664 -8.88 1.34 12.72
CA PHE A 664 -9.86 1.02 11.69
C PHE A 664 -9.36 -0.16 10.86
N VAL A 665 -10.25 -1.12 10.60
CA VAL A 665 -9.95 -2.29 9.77
C VAL A 665 -10.93 -2.36 8.62
N ARG A 666 -10.43 -2.69 7.43
CA ARG A 666 -11.25 -2.83 6.24
C ARG A 666 -10.71 -3.93 5.34
N ALA A 667 -11.54 -4.94 5.07
CA ALA A 667 -11.26 -5.87 3.98
C ALA A 667 -11.77 -5.27 2.66
N TYR A 668 -10.91 -5.26 1.64
CA TYR A 668 -11.19 -4.64 0.36
C TYR A 668 -10.68 -5.47 -0.82
N GLU A 669 -11.57 -5.72 -1.78
CA GLU A 669 -11.29 -6.32 -3.08
C GLU A 669 -11.61 -5.29 -4.18
N PRO A 670 -10.60 -4.53 -4.64
CA PRO A 670 -10.81 -3.39 -5.53
C PRO A 670 -11.47 -3.78 -6.86
N TYR A 671 -11.13 -4.95 -7.40
CA TYR A 671 -11.64 -5.38 -8.70
C TYR A 671 -13.11 -5.79 -8.66
N VAL A 672 -13.61 -6.22 -7.51
CA VAL A 672 -15.05 -6.52 -7.33
C VAL A 672 -15.81 -5.25 -6.96
N ALA A 673 -15.26 -4.45 -6.05
CA ALA A 673 -15.89 -3.20 -5.60
C ALA A 673 -16.12 -2.19 -6.74
N ALA A 674 -15.24 -2.17 -7.74
CA ALA A 674 -15.36 -1.32 -8.93
C ALA A 674 -16.65 -1.53 -9.74
N TYR A 675 -17.29 -2.70 -9.66
CA TYR A 675 -18.57 -2.96 -10.34
C TYR A 675 -19.77 -2.31 -9.63
N GLY A 676 -19.61 -1.85 -8.38
CA GLY A 676 -20.66 -1.13 -7.66
C GLY A 676 -21.88 -1.96 -7.26
N ASN A 677 -21.81 -3.29 -7.39
CA ASN A 677 -22.93 -4.19 -7.08
C ASN A 677 -23.20 -4.22 -5.58
N ARG A 678 -24.47 -4.04 -5.21
CA ARG A 678 -24.95 -4.01 -3.82
C ARG A 678 -25.80 -5.23 -3.52
N ASP A 679 -26.21 -5.36 -2.26
CA ASP A 679 -27.15 -6.39 -1.83
C ASP A 679 -28.52 -6.21 -2.48
N PHE A 680 -29.36 -7.24 -2.40
CA PHE A 680 -30.66 -7.27 -3.03
C PHE A 680 -31.76 -6.84 -2.08
N LYS A 681 -32.67 -6.02 -2.59
CA LYS A 681 -34.02 -5.83 -2.06
C LYS A 681 -35.01 -6.36 -3.10
N ILE A 682 -35.53 -7.56 -2.82
CA ILE A 682 -36.40 -8.32 -3.71
C ILE A 682 -37.84 -8.16 -3.24
N GLU A 683 -38.70 -7.59 -4.08
CA GLU A 683 -40.13 -7.58 -3.86
C GLU A 683 -40.71 -8.90 -4.37
N ILE A 684 -41.49 -9.55 -3.52
CA ILE A 684 -42.06 -10.87 -3.79
C ILE A 684 -43.58 -10.84 -3.72
N HIS A 685 -44.20 -11.78 -4.43
CA HIS A 685 -45.62 -12.08 -4.28
C HIS A 685 -45.89 -13.59 -4.31
N ASP A 686 -47.12 -13.96 -3.98
CA ASP A 686 -47.61 -15.35 -3.95
C ASP A 686 -46.68 -16.29 -3.16
N LEU A 687 -46.11 -15.82 -2.05
CA LEU A 687 -45.31 -16.63 -1.14
C LEU A 687 -46.11 -17.84 -0.65
N GLU A 688 -45.46 -19.01 -0.60
CA GLU A 688 -46.04 -20.22 0.00
C GLU A 688 -46.34 -20.04 1.50
N SER A 689 -47.02 -21.02 2.11
CA SER A 689 -47.39 -20.94 3.54
C SER A 689 -46.18 -20.96 4.50
N ILE A 690 -44.97 -21.13 3.97
CA ILE A 690 -43.70 -21.10 4.68
C ILE A 690 -42.91 -19.87 4.24
N ASN A 691 -42.35 -19.13 5.21
CA ASN A 691 -41.51 -17.97 4.93
C ASN A 691 -40.03 -18.38 4.79
N PHE A 692 -39.26 -17.54 4.11
CA PHE A 692 -37.81 -17.67 4.06
C PHE A 692 -37.18 -17.49 5.45
N VAL A 693 -36.10 -18.21 5.72
CA VAL A 693 -35.37 -18.22 7.01
C VAL A 693 -34.11 -17.35 6.90
N GLN A 694 -33.78 -16.63 7.98
CA GLN A 694 -32.55 -15.83 8.03
C GLN A 694 -31.31 -16.70 7.83
N GLN A 695 -30.30 -16.16 7.12
CA GLN A 695 -29.06 -16.85 6.72
C GLN A 695 -29.21 -18.01 5.73
N GLU A 696 -30.42 -18.31 5.22
CA GLU A 696 -30.55 -19.31 4.17
C GLU A 696 -30.13 -18.75 2.80
N ILE A 697 -29.66 -19.64 1.92
CA ILE A 697 -29.44 -19.31 0.50
C ILE A 697 -30.78 -19.34 -0.23
N ILE A 698 -31.06 -18.28 -0.98
CA ILE A 698 -32.13 -18.21 -1.98
C ILE A 698 -31.54 -18.23 -3.37
N GLU A 699 -32.20 -18.94 -4.28
CA GLU A 699 -31.74 -19.11 -5.65
C GLU A 699 -32.88 -18.94 -6.65
N GLN A 700 -32.54 -18.46 -7.85
CA GLN A 700 -33.39 -18.50 -9.03
C GLN A 700 -32.57 -19.10 -10.18
N VAL A 701 -33.12 -20.14 -10.81
CA VAL A 701 -32.55 -20.76 -12.01
C VAL A 701 -33.04 -19.99 -13.23
N GLN A 702 -32.12 -19.51 -14.06
CA GLN A 702 -32.41 -18.80 -15.29
C GLN A 702 -31.85 -19.58 -16.47
N GLU A 703 -32.68 -19.77 -17.50
CA GLU A 703 -32.30 -20.46 -18.71
C GLU A 703 -31.84 -19.45 -19.77
N GLU A 704 -30.54 -19.45 -20.08
CA GLU A 704 -29.96 -18.58 -21.11
C GLU A 704 -29.71 -19.34 -22.42
N PRO A 705 -30.12 -18.78 -23.58
CA PRO A 705 -29.77 -19.36 -24.87
C PRO A 705 -28.28 -19.16 -25.17
N ARG A 706 -27.67 -20.20 -25.73
CA ARG A 706 -26.28 -20.29 -26.18
C ARG A 706 -26.23 -21.09 -27.48
N VAL A 707 -25.08 -21.06 -28.14
CA VAL A 707 -24.79 -21.92 -29.29
C VAL A 707 -23.73 -22.93 -28.89
N LEU A 708 -23.98 -24.22 -29.10
CA LEU A 708 -23.02 -25.30 -28.92
C LEU A 708 -22.45 -25.71 -30.28
N ILE A 709 -21.15 -25.55 -30.42
CA ILE A 709 -20.39 -25.97 -31.59
C ILE A 709 -19.53 -27.16 -31.19
N THR A 710 -19.73 -28.29 -31.84
CA THR A 710 -18.86 -29.47 -31.67
C THR A 710 -17.90 -29.54 -32.85
N ALA A 711 -16.60 -29.58 -32.56
CA ALA A 711 -15.54 -29.65 -33.55
C ALA A 711 -14.66 -30.89 -33.36
N ASN A 712 -14.01 -31.33 -34.44
CA ASN A 712 -12.94 -32.33 -34.37
C ASN A 712 -11.63 -31.65 -33.98
N ALA A 713 -10.98 -32.13 -32.92
CA ALA A 713 -9.75 -31.55 -32.39
C ALA A 713 -8.61 -31.52 -33.44
N ASP A 714 -8.56 -32.47 -34.37
CA ASP A 714 -7.52 -32.56 -35.41
C ASP A 714 -7.58 -31.42 -36.45
N PHE A 715 -8.72 -30.72 -36.54
CA PHE A 715 -8.97 -29.65 -37.52
C PHE A 715 -8.83 -28.24 -36.93
N ILE A 716 -8.41 -28.16 -35.66
CA ILE A 716 -8.11 -26.90 -34.98
C ILE A 716 -6.67 -26.51 -35.30
N VAL A 717 -6.47 -25.35 -35.91
CA VAL A 717 -5.14 -24.80 -36.26
C VAL A 717 -4.92 -23.46 -35.57
N GLY A 718 -3.70 -23.19 -35.08
CA GLY A 718 -3.38 -22.00 -34.30
C GLY A 718 -2.05 -22.08 -33.52
N ASN A 719 -1.70 -21.03 -32.76
CA ASN A 719 -0.44 -20.92 -32.03
C ASN A 719 -0.49 -21.71 -30.70
N ALA A 720 -0.18 -23.02 -30.80
CA ALA A 720 0.05 -24.02 -29.74
C ALA A 720 -1.17 -24.64 -29.01
N SER A 721 -1.41 -25.93 -29.31
CA SER A 721 -2.26 -26.93 -28.64
C SER A 721 -3.77 -26.94 -28.99
N PRO A 722 -4.42 -28.10 -29.23
CA PRO A 722 -5.85 -28.23 -29.59
C PRO A 722 -6.87 -27.76 -28.52
N THR A 723 -6.41 -27.23 -27.37
CA THR A 723 -7.23 -26.66 -26.28
C THR A 723 -7.19 -25.13 -26.24
N SER A 724 -6.80 -24.48 -27.34
CA SER A 724 -6.34 -23.10 -27.37
C SER A 724 -7.43 -22.02 -27.40
N TRP A 725 -8.68 -22.24 -26.99
CA TRP A 725 -9.69 -21.16 -27.00
C TRP A 725 -9.69 -20.41 -25.67
N SER A 726 -9.59 -19.08 -25.71
CA SER A 726 -9.64 -18.26 -24.49
C SER A 726 -11.11 -17.98 -24.11
N LEU A 727 -11.47 -18.15 -22.83
CA LEU A 727 -12.78 -17.72 -22.33
C LEU A 727 -12.97 -16.22 -22.59
N ASN A 728 -14.21 -15.83 -22.93
CA ASN A 728 -14.61 -14.49 -23.37
C ASN A 728 -13.90 -13.94 -24.61
N GLU A 729 -13.18 -14.78 -25.38
CA GLU A 729 -12.64 -14.31 -26.65
C GLU A 729 -13.75 -14.13 -27.68
N LEU A 730 -13.58 -13.10 -28.53
CA LEU A 730 -14.45 -12.88 -29.67
C LEU A 730 -14.19 -13.97 -30.70
N VAL A 731 -15.25 -14.69 -31.04
CA VAL A 731 -15.29 -15.67 -32.12
C VAL A 731 -16.09 -15.11 -33.27
N THR A 732 -15.57 -15.33 -34.46
CA THR A 732 -16.21 -14.91 -35.71
C THR A 732 -16.42 -16.12 -36.60
N GLN A 733 -17.57 -16.15 -37.26
CA GLN A 733 -17.77 -17.03 -38.40
C GLN A 733 -17.95 -16.16 -39.64
N PRO A 734 -16.92 -16.05 -40.49
CA PRO A 734 -17.04 -15.33 -41.75
C PRO A 734 -17.97 -16.12 -42.67
N SER A 735 -19.09 -15.54 -43.07
CA SER A 735 -19.97 -16.20 -44.03
C SER A 735 -19.63 -15.77 -45.46
N ALA A 736 -19.54 -16.74 -46.37
CA ALA A 736 -19.41 -16.48 -47.79
C ALA A 736 -20.75 -16.11 -48.47
N ASN A 737 -21.90 -16.33 -47.80
CA ASN A 737 -23.24 -16.30 -48.42
C ASN A 737 -24.28 -15.40 -47.73
N VAL A 738 -24.01 -14.84 -46.54
CA VAL A 738 -24.83 -13.79 -45.92
C VAL A 738 -24.07 -12.47 -45.79
N SER A 739 -24.80 -11.36 -45.77
CA SER A 739 -24.28 -9.99 -45.79
C SER A 739 -23.52 -9.53 -44.53
N ALA A 740 -23.38 -10.40 -43.51
CA ALA A 740 -22.68 -10.11 -42.26
C ALA A 740 -22.02 -11.37 -41.68
N ASN A 741 -20.93 -11.19 -40.93
CA ASN A 741 -20.27 -12.25 -40.15
C ASN A 741 -21.06 -12.51 -38.87
N ASN A 742 -21.11 -13.77 -38.40
CA ASN A 742 -21.64 -14.05 -37.06
C ASN A 742 -20.55 -13.73 -36.02
N PHE A 743 -20.96 -13.18 -34.88
CA PHE A 743 -20.09 -12.83 -33.77
C PHE A 743 -20.59 -13.48 -32.48
N GLY A 744 -19.66 -14.03 -31.70
CA GLY A 744 -19.96 -14.65 -30.41
C GLY A 744 -18.82 -14.49 -29.42
N LEU A 745 -19.10 -14.75 -28.14
CA LEU A 745 -18.07 -14.86 -27.10
C LEU A 745 -17.97 -16.30 -26.61
N VAL A 746 -16.76 -16.83 -26.43
CA VAL A 746 -16.57 -18.17 -25.84
C VAL A 746 -16.97 -18.15 -24.36
N ASP A 747 -18.04 -18.84 -24.03
CA ASP A 747 -18.53 -18.97 -22.65
C ASP A 747 -17.91 -20.17 -21.92
N SER A 748 -17.71 -21.28 -22.65
CA SER A 748 -17.08 -22.49 -22.12
C SER A 748 -16.46 -23.32 -23.23
N VAL A 749 -15.37 -24.01 -22.90
CA VAL A 749 -14.69 -24.96 -23.77
C VAL A 749 -14.66 -26.31 -23.04
N ILE A 750 -15.19 -27.35 -23.65
CA ILE A 750 -15.17 -28.71 -23.11
C ILE A 750 -14.33 -29.55 -24.06
N ASP A 751 -13.25 -30.11 -23.53
CA ASP A 751 -12.38 -31.04 -24.26
C ASP A 751 -12.83 -32.48 -23.97
N ASP A 752 -13.31 -33.16 -25.00
CA ASP A 752 -13.71 -34.57 -24.97
C ASP A 752 -12.58 -35.38 -25.62
N THR A 753 -11.56 -35.64 -24.80
CA THR A 753 -10.36 -36.37 -25.21
C THR A 753 -10.67 -37.81 -25.64
N ASP A 754 -11.75 -38.39 -25.11
CA ASP A 754 -12.14 -39.77 -25.41
C ASP A 754 -12.70 -39.90 -26.83
N ASN A 755 -13.37 -38.85 -27.34
CA ASN A 755 -13.95 -38.82 -28.68
C ASN A 755 -13.19 -37.93 -29.68
N ASN A 756 -12.04 -37.37 -29.28
CA ASN A 756 -11.24 -36.42 -30.06
C ASN A 756 -12.07 -35.19 -30.52
N ARG A 757 -12.87 -34.63 -29.61
CA ARG A 757 -13.79 -33.52 -29.90
C ARG A 757 -13.56 -32.36 -28.95
N VAL A 758 -13.75 -31.15 -29.47
CA VAL A 758 -13.82 -29.92 -28.68
C VAL A 758 -15.20 -29.32 -28.83
N GLN A 759 -15.83 -29.00 -27.71
CA GLN A 759 -17.13 -28.33 -27.67
C GLN A 759 -16.97 -26.89 -27.20
N LEU A 760 -17.41 -25.96 -28.04
CA LEU A 760 -17.45 -24.53 -27.76
C LEU A 760 -18.89 -24.14 -27.44
N ILE A 761 -19.11 -23.60 -26.26
CA ILE A 761 -20.37 -22.95 -25.89
C ILE A 761 -20.17 -21.46 -26.09
N ILE A 762 -21.01 -20.85 -26.91
CA ILE A 762 -20.85 -19.47 -27.37
C ILE A 762 -22.06 -18.63 -26.96
N ILE A 763 -21.77 -17.44 -26.44
CA ILE A 763 -22.74 -16.36 -26.26
C ILE A 763 -22.88 -15.65 -27.61
N ASP A 764 -23.98 -15.92 -28.31
CA ASP A 764 -24.30 -15.22 -29.54
C ASP A 764 -24.54 -13.73 -29.27
N GLN A 765 -23.88 -12.85 -30.04
CA GLN A 765 -24.04 -11.41 -29.89
C GLN A 765 -25.21 -10.86 -30.71
N ASP A 766 -25.75 -11.62 -31.67
CA ASP A 766 -26.90 -11.23 -32.50
C ASP A 766 -27.84 -12.42 -32.77
N PRO A 767 -28.42 -13.05 -31.72
CA PRO A 767 -29.17 -14.30 -31.83
C PRO A 767 -30.42 -14.21 -32.73
N ASP A 768 -30.92 -13.00 -33.01
CA ASP A 768 -32.08 -12.77 -33.87
C ASP A 768 -31.73 -12.82 -35.37
N ASN A 769 -30.44 -12.74 -35.73
CA ASN A 769 -29.98 -12.54 -37.10
C ASN A 769 -28.67 -13.33 -37.42
N SER A 770 -28.16 -14.10 -36.46
CA SER A 770 -27.03 -15.00 -36.62
C SER A 770 -27.49 -16.39 -37.08
N ASP A 771 -26.79 -16.95 -38.06
CA ASP A 771 -27.00 -18.32 -38.54
C ASP A 771 -25.66 -19.07 -38.51
N TRP A 772 -25.32 -19.65 -37.35
CA TRP A 772 -24.09 -20.43 -37.20
C TRP A 772 -24.16 -21.72 -38.02
N SER A 773 -23.12 -21.99 -38.83
CA SER A 773 -23.09 -23.08 -39.79
C SER A 773 -21.93 -24.06 -39.57
N THR A 774 -22.05 -25.28 -40.10
CA THR A 774 -20.95 -26.26 -40.16
C THR A 774 -20.04 -26.07 -41.38
N THR A 775 -20.44 -25.22 -42.35
CA THR A 775 -19.74 -25.05 -43.63
C THR A 775 -18.68 -23.97 -43.63
N ASP A 776 -18.75 -23.04 -42.68
CA ASP A 776 -17.90 -21.85 -42.61
C ASP A 776 -16.92 -21.98 -41.42
N PRO A 777 -15.67 -21.48 -41.56
CA PRO A 777 -14.67 -21.59 -40.49
C PRO A 777 -15.06 -20.77 -39.27
N ILE A 778 -14.66 -21.24 -38.09
CA ILE A 778 -14.84 -20.50 -36.83
C ILE A 778 -13.47 -20.03 -36.37
N GLN A 779 -13.33 -18.74 -36.10
CA GLN A 779 -12.05 -18.08 -35.85
C GLN A 779 -12.11 -17.34 -34.52
N GLY A 780 -11.25 -17.71 -33.58
CA GLY A 780 -11.02 -16.99 -32.33
C GLY A 780 -9.96 -15.92 -32.52
N LEU A 781 -10.25 -14.71 -32.06
CA LEU A 781 -9.38 -13.57 -32.33
C LEU A 781 -8.18 -13.49 -31.38
N THR A 782 -8.39 -13.74 -30.09
CA THR A 782 -7.32 -13.64 -29.08
C THR A 782 -6.40 -14.87 -29.12
N SER A 783 -6.98 -16.07 -29.22
CA SER A 783 -6.21 -17.30 -29.34
C SER A 783 -5.59 -17.55 -30.71
N LEU A 784 -6.11 -16.89 -31.75
CA LEU A 784 -5.83 -17.20 -33.15
C LEU A 784 -6.18 -18.65 -33.52
N SER A 785 -7.02 -19.31 -32.72
CA SER A 785 -7.51 -20.66 -32.99
C SER A 785 -8.53 -20.62 -34.13
N THR A 786 -8.42 -21.53 -35.07
CA THR A 786 -9.37 -21.65 -36.19
C THR A 786 -9.83 -23.08 -36.34
N ILE A 787 -11.15 -23.30 -36.39
CA ILE A 787 -11.75 -24.55 -36.83
C ILE A 787 -12.04 -24.41 -38.32
N ASN A 788 -11.25 -25.09 -39.16
CA ASN A 788 -11.49 -25.09 -40.61
C ASN A 788 -12.50 -26.17 -41.00
N PRO A 789 -13.40 -25.93 -41.97
CA PRO A 789 -14.23 -26.99 -42.55
C PRO A 789 -13.37 -28.11 -43.16
N PRO A 790 -13.75 -29.41 -43.03
CA PRO A 790 -14.97 -29.96 -42.45
C PRO A 790 -14.93 -30.19 -40.92
N GLY A 791 -14.03 -29.52 -40.19
CA GLY A 791 -13.78 -29.73 -38.77
C GLY A 791 -14.92 -29.33 -37.82
N VAL A 792 -15.87 -28.51 -38.28
CA VAL A 792 -17.10 -28.19 -37.53
C VAL A 792 -18.10 -29.33 -37.72
N LEU A 793 -18.25 -30.18 -36.71
CA LEU A 793 -19.06 -31.40 -36.79
C LEU A 793 -20.55 -31.13 -36.59
N SER A 794 -20.92 -30.20 -35.71
CA SER A 794 -22.30 -29.78 -35.50
C SER A 794 -22.40 -28.40 -34.84
N VAL A 795 -23.52 -27.73 -35.09
CA VAL A 795 -23.94 -26.48 -34.44
C VAL A 795 -25.35 -26.71 -33.92
N ASN A 796 -25.58 -26.52 -32.63
CA ASN A 796 -26.86 -26.75 -31.98
C ASN A 796 -27.21 -25.60 -31.04
N ASN A 797 -28.50 -25.33 -30.88
CA ASN A 797 -28.98 -24.50 -29.77
C ASN A 797 -28.65 -25.20 -28.45
N TYR A 798 -28.19 -24.42 -27.49
CA TYR A 798 -27.85 -24.89 -26.15
C TYR A 798 -28.52 -23.97 -25.15
N THR A 799 -29.06 -24.53 -24.08
CA THR A 799 -29.62 -23.76 -22.97
C THR A 799 -28.72 -23.96 -21.77
N GLN A 800 -28.18 -22.87 -21.25
CA GLN A 800 -27.34 -22.89 -20.07
C GLN A 800 -28.13 -22.39 -18.87
N ASN A 801 -28.11 -23.17 -17.79
CA ASN A 801 -28.70 -22.76 -16.52
C ASN A 801 -27.72 -21.87 -15.76
N ILE A 802 -28.10 -20.63 -15.51
CA ILE A 802 -27.37 -19.69 -14.67
C ILE A 802 -28.15 -19.49 -13.36
N LEU A 803 -27.42 -19.36 -12.25
CA LEU A 803 -28.02 -19.25 -10.92
C LEU A 803 -27.80 -17.84 -10.36
N ALA A 804 -28.89 -17.10 -10.15
CA ALA A 804 -28.87 -15.93 -9.26
C ALA A 804 -28.95 -16.43 -7.81
N ARG A 805 -28.05 -15.97 -6.94
CA ARG A 805 -27.96 -16.48 -5.56
C ARG A 805 -27.78 -15.33 -4.56
N ALA A 806 -28.44 -15.44 -3.42
CA ALA A 806 -28.29 -14.52 -2.30
C ALA A 806 -28.50 -15.22 -0.95
N VAL A 807 -28.03 -14.62 0.14
CA VAL A 807 -28.26 -15.09 1.52
C VAL A 807 -29.25 -14.18 2.22
N VAL A 808 -30.34 -14.72 2.77
CA VAL A 808 -31.42 -13.94 3.38
C VAL A 808 -30.93 -13.17 4.62
N LYS A 809 -31.08 -11.84 4.60
CA LYS A 809 -30.86 -10.99 5.78
C LYS A 809 -32.13 -10.84 6.60
N THR A 810 -33.22 -10.42 5.95
CA THR A 810 -34.57 -10.37 6.54
C THR A 810 -35.62 -10.66 5.48
N SER A 811 -36.73 -11.28 5.87
CA SER A 811 -37.82 -11.65 4.97
C SER A 811 -39.19 -11.41 5.62
N ASN A 812 -40.17 -11.03 4.81
CA ASN A 812 -41.58 -11.05 5.16
C ASN A 812 -42.40 -11.50 3.93
N SER A 813 -43.73 -11.41 3.99
CA SER A 813 -44.61 -11.88 2.91
C SER A 813 -44.53 -11.09 1.60
N THR A 814 -43.86 -9.93 1.58
CA THR A 814 -43.81 -9.03 0.42
C THR A 814 -42.40 -8.63 0.01
N VAL A 815 -41.41 -8.72 0.90
CA VAL A 815 -40.03 -8.28 0.63
C VAL A 815 -39.04 -9.24 1.28
N VAL A 816 -37.98 -9.56 0.53
CA VAL A 816 -36.79 -10.23 1.01
C VAL A 816 -35.60 -9.30 0.78
N THR A 817 -34.89 -8.96 1.86
CA THR A 817 -33.58 -8.32 1.75
C THR A 817 -32.52 -9.41 1.91
N ALA A 818 -31.56 -9.47 0.99
CA ALA A 818 -30.61 -10.57 0.93
C ALA A 818 -29.23 -10.10 0.51
N LYS A 819 -28.19 -10.64 1.18
CA LYS A 819 -26.79 -10.44 0.84
C LYS A 819 -26.50 -11.09 -0.50
N ARG A 820 -25.91 -10.35 -1.44
CA ARG A 820 -25.53 -10.91 -2.75
C ARG A 820 -24.47 -11.99 -2.61
N ILE A 821 -24.65 -13.12 -3.30
CA ILE A 821 -23.59 -14.14 -3.47
C ILE A 821 -23.41 -14.60 -4.94
N SER A 822 -23.81 -13.76 -5.89
CA SER A 822 -23.55 -13.89 -7.33
C SER A 822 -23.22 -12.53 -7.94
N LEU A 823 -22.10 -12.41 -8.67
CA LEU A 823 -21.56 -11.11 -9.08
C LEU A 823 -22.33 -10.54 -10.28
N PHE A 824 -22.41 -11.32 -11.35
CA PHE A 824 -22.96 -10.89 -12.64
C PHE A 824 -24.38 -11.38 -12.90
N THR A 825 -24.86 -12.36 -12.14
CA THR A 825 -26.21 -12.89 -12.27
C THR A 825 -27.16 -12.21 -11.30
N GLU A 826 -28.09 -11.43 -11.84
CA GLU A 826 -29.16 -10.72 -11.13
C GLU A 826 -30.43 -11.56 -11.04
N PHE A 827 -31.24 -11.38 -9.99
CA PHE A 827 -32.60 -11.94 -9.97
C PHE A 827 -33.49 -11.24 -11.00
N ARG A 828 -34.27 -12.02 -11.75
CA ARG A 828 -35.21 -11.54 -12.76
C ARG A 828 -36.64 -11.61 -12.26
N VAL A 829 -37.49 -10.74 -12.81
CA VAL A 829 -38.94 -10.77 -12.57
C VAL A 829 -39.50 -12.10 -13.06
N SER A 830 -40.29 -12.77 -12.23
CA SER A 830 -40.88 -14.07 -12.56
C SER A 830 -41.99 -13.92 -13.60
N ASP A 831 -42.14 -14.90 -14.46
CA ASP A 831 -43.17 -14.98 -15.52
C ASP A 831 -44.48 -15.63 -15.04
N GLY A 832 -44.81 -15.49 -13.75
CA GLY A 832 -45.93 -16.18 -13.11
C GLY A 832 -45.55 -17.53 -12.46
N THR A 833 -44.26 -17.86 -12.43
CA THR A 833 -43.71 -19.04 -11.76
C THR A 833 -43.10 -18.69 -10.40
N ARG A 834 -43.16 -19.62 -9.42
CA ARG A 834 -42.50 -19.48 -8.11
C ARG A 834 -41.06 -19.99 -8.17
N ASP A 835 -40.22 -19.21 -8.84
CA ASP A 835 -38.84 -19.54 -9.18
C ASP A 835 -37.81 -19.00 -8.18
N LEU A 836 -38.19 -18.15 -7.23
CA LEU A 836 -37.37 -17.84 -6.06
C LEU A 836 -37.50 -18.94 -5.02
N ILE A 837 -36.42 -19.67 -4.75
CA ILE A 837 -36.43 -20.88 -3.92
C ILE A 837 -35.46 -20.74 -2.74
N GLY A 838 -35.95 -20.94 -1.51
CA GLY A 838 -35.13 -21.03 -0.30
C GLY A 838 -34.57 -22.44 -0.10
N LYS A 839 -33.25 -22.57 0.00
CA LYS A 839 -32.57 -23.88 0.02
C LYS A 839 -32.78 -24.66 1.32
N ALA A 840 -32.95 -23.96 2.45
CA ALA A 840 -33.12 -24.62 3.75
C ALA A 840 -34.60 -24.76 4.12
N SER A 841 -35.39 -23.70 3.92
CA SER A 841 -36.82 -23.67 4.23
C SER A 841 -37.67 -24.42 3.20
N GLY A 842 -37.22 -24.46 1.94
CA GLY A 842 -38.04 -24.89 0.80
C GLY A 842 -39.07 -23.84 0.38
N ALA A 843 -39.04 -22.62 0.95
CA ALA A 843 -39.99 -21.57 0.62
C ALA A 843 -39.89 -21.16 -0.85
N ARG A 844 -41.03 -20.88 -1.47
CA ARG A 844 -41.10 -20.47 -2.88
C ARG A 844 -41.97 -19.23 -3.04
N ALA A 845 -41.51 -18.29 -3.84
CA ALA A 845 -42.23 -17.05 -4.16
C ALA A 845 -41.98 -16.62 -5.60
N GLN A 846 -42.81 -15.70 -6.09
CA GLN A 846 -42.61 -15.02 -7.35
C GLN A 846 -41.91 -13.68 -7.11
N ILE A 847 -40.99 -13.29 -7.98
CA ILE A 847 -40.23 -12.05 -7.94
C ILE A 847 -40.99 -10.99 -8.74
N LEU A 848 -41.42 -9.92 -8.07
CA LEU A 848 -42.00 -8.74 -8.71
C LEU A 848 -40.92 -7.77 -9.19
N SER A 849 -39.91 -7.56 -8.36
CA SER A 849 -38.78 -6.68 -8.66
C SER A 849 -37.57 -7.09 -7.85
N SER A 850 -36.38 -6.81 -8.37
CA SER A 850 -35.11 -6.99 -7.67
C SER A 850 -34.30 -5.71 -7.88
N ASN A 851 -34.10 -4.95 -6.81
CA ASN A 851 -33.37 -3.69 -6.86
C ASN A 851 -32.16 -3.73 -5.91
N PRO A 852 -31.07 -3.01 -6.21
CA PRO A 852 -29.97 -2.82 -5.26
C PRO A 852 -30.45 -2.14 -3.98
N ASP A 853 -30.04 -2.65 -2.81
CA ASP A 853 -30.31 -2.01 -1.52
C ASP A 853 -29.36 -0.81 -1.32
N PRO A 854 -29.87 0.45 -1.35
CA PRO A 854 -29.02 1.64 -1.22
C PRO A 854 -28.37 1.76 0.16
N ALA A 855 -28.89 1.09 1.20
CA ALA A 855 -28.30 1.09 2.54
C ALA A 855 -27.12 0.10 2.67
N SER A 856 -26.99 -0.86 1.76
CA SER A 856 -25.93 -1.86 1.79
C SER A 856 -24.63 -1.32 1.16
N ARG A 857 -23.48 -1.77 1.66
CA ARG A 857 -22.18 -1.50 1.03
C ARG A 857 -22.01 -2.36 -0.24
N VAL A 858 -21.11 -1.94 -1.13
CA VAL A 858 -20.84 -2.67 -2.38
C VAL A 858 -20.08 -3.97 -2.11
N ALA A 859 -20.31 -5.00 -2.92
CA ALA A 859 -19.57 -6.26 -2.88
C ALA A 859 -18.06 -6.02 -3.04
N GLY A 860 -17.23 -6.81 -2.36
CA GLY A 860 -15.79 -6.56 -2.26
C GLY A 860 -15.42 -5.42 -1.30
N ASP A 861 -16.40 -4.70 -0.75
CA ASP A 861 -16.23 -3.65 0.24
C ASP A 861 -17.38 -3.65 1.26
N ASN A 862 -17.90 -4.82 1.61
CA ASN A 862 -19.04 -4.99 2.51
C ASN A 862 -18.76 -5.91 3.71
N ALA A 863 -17.53 -6.38 3.89
CA ALA A 863 -17.12 -7.07 5.10
C ALA A 863 -17.09 -6.11 6.30
N ASN A 864 -17.39 -6.68 7.46
CA ASN A 864 -17.34 -6.03 8.75
C ASN A 864 -16.34 -6.77 9.65
N VAL A 865 -15.15 -6.17 9.77
CA VAL A 865 -14.09 -6.61 10.66
C VAL A 865 -13.87 -5.52 11.69
N THR A 866 -13.91 -5.86 12.97
CA THR A 866 -13.65 -4.94 14.06
C THR A 866 -12.27 -5.21 14.66
N ALA A 867 -11.58 -4.16 15.08
CA ALA A 867 -10.38 -4.26 15.90
C ALA A 867 -10.61 -3.57 17.24
N THR A 868 -10.11 -4.17 18.31
CA THR A 868 -10.22 -3.61 19.66
C THR A 868 -8.89 -3.75 20.38
N VAL A 869 -8.45 -2.67 21.02
CA VAL A 869 -7.26 -2.66 21.86
C VAL A 869 -7.53 -3.36 23.18
N ILE A 870 -6.67 -4.31 23.52
CA ILE A 870 -6.79 -5.14 24.72
C ILE A 870 -5.44 -5.26 25.45
N ASN A 871 -5.52 -5.78 26.67
CA ASN A 871 -4.38 -6.24 27.45
C ASN A 871 -4.52 -7.75 27.63
N GLU A 872 -3.55 -8.52 27.18
CA GLU A 872 -3.66 -9.99 27.14
C GLU A 872 -2.33 -10.65 27.52
N THR A 873 -2.43 -11.87 28.05
CA THR A 873 -1.26 -12.72 28.34
C THR A 873 -1.03 -13.72 27.21
N GLY A 874 0.23 -14.06 26.96
CA GLY A 874 0.60 -15.03 25.93
C GLY A 874 1.33 -14.39 24.74
N SER A 875 1.89 -13.18 24.91
CA SER A 875 2.85 -12.63 23.96
C SER A 875 4.20 -13.32 24.19
N LEU A 876 4.83 -13.81 23.11
CA LEU A 876 6.11 -14.51 23.15
C LEU A 876 7.21 -13.59 23.67
N SER A 877 7.91 -14.02 24.72
CA SER A 877 9.11 -13.34 25.21
C SER A 877 10.39 -14.14 24.94
N LYS A 878 10.25 -15.46 24.74
CA LYS A 878 11.37 -16.35 24.46
C LYS A 878 10.91 -17.62 23.73
N ILE A 879 11.64 -17.99 22.68
CA ILE A 879 11.52 -19.27 21.99
C ILE A 879 12.88 -19.95 21.89
N THR A 880 12.88 -21.28 21.85
CA THR A 880 14.09 -22.08 21.63
C THR A 880 13.92 -22.90 20.37
N VAL A 881 14.84 -22.76 19.42
CA VAL A 881 14.84 -23.53 18.16
C VAL A 881 15.04 -25.01 18.47
N VAL A 882 14.16 -25.85 17.93
CA VAL A 882 14.18 -27.32 18.06
C VAL A 882 14.56 -27.97 16.73
N ASP A 883 14.17 -27.36 15.61
CA ASP A 883 14.66 -27.68 14.28
C ASP A 883 15.11 -26.39 13.59
N SER A 884 16.34 -26.37 13.12
CA SER A 884 16.93 -25.22 12.44
C SER A 884 16.34 -24.99 11.04
N GLY A 885 15.66 -25.97 10.44
CA GLY A 885 15.14 -25.85 9.09
C GLY A 885 16.20 -25.42 8.06
N PHE A 886 15.79 -24.82 6.95
CA PHE A 886 16.72 -24.57 5.83
C PHE A 886 16.42 -23.27 5.10
N GLY A 887 17.46 -22.68 4.52
CA GLY A 887 17.35 -21.54 3.60
C GLY A 887 17.20 -20.17 4.26
N TYR A 888 17.32 -20.11 5.59
CA TYR A 888 17.25 -18.86 6.32
C TYR A 888 18.44 -17.94 6.05
N GLU A 889 18.26 -16.63 6.21
CA GLU A 889 19.29 -15.61 6.07
C GLU A 889 19.42 -14.74 7.34
N GLN A 890 20.64 -14.28 7.61
CA GLN A 890 20.92 -13.42 8.76
C GLN A 890 20.08 -12.13 8.71
N ASP A 891 19.50 -11.76 9.85
CA ASP A 891 18.65 -10.57 10.04
C ASP A 891 17.34 -10.57 9.24
N GLU A 892 16.98 -11.67 8.57
CA GLU A 892 15.69 -11.77 7.88
C GLU A 892 14.54 -11.78 8.90
N THR A 893 13.37 -11.28 8.47
CA THR A 893 12.16 -11.33 9.28
C THR A 893 11.43 -12.64 9.06
N VAL A 894 11.16 -13.37 10.14
CA VAL A 894 10.38 -14.61 10.14
C VAL A 894 9.05 -14.41 10.84
N THR A 895 8.06 -15.20 10.40
CA THR A 895 6.78 -15.37 11.06
C THR A 895 6.83 -16.60 11.96
N ILE A 896 6.36 -16.44 13.20
CA ILE A 896 6.24 -17.48 14.21
C ILE A 896 4.76 -17.83 14.30
N SER A 897 4.36 -19.00 13.81
CA SER A 897 2.95 -19.39 13.72
C SER A 897 2.62 -20.64 14.54
N SER A 898 1.39 -20.68 15.06
CA SER A 898 0.82 -21.87 15.69
C SER A 898 0.05 -22.72 14.66
N ASP A 899 0.05 -24.03 14.86
CA ASP A 899 -0.78 -24.95 14.07
C ASP A 899 -2.23 -24.98 14.52
N VAL A 900 -2.49 -24.53 15.74
CA VAL A 900 -3.79 -24.63 16.41
C VAL A 900 -4.54 -23.30 16.36
N ARG A 901 -3.82 -22.19 16.25
CA ARG A 901 -4.33 -20.83 16.37
C ARG A 901 -3.90 -19.95 15.21
N PRO A 902 -4.73 -18.99 14.75
CA PRO A 902 -4.40 -18.11 13.63
C PRO A 902 -3.43 -16.97 14.00
N PHE A 903 -3.02 -16.86 15.27
CA PHE A 903 -2.15 -15.80 15.76
C PHE A 903 -0.69 -16.05 15.39
N VAL A 904 0.01 -14.97 15.07
CA VAL A 904 1.43 -15.01 14.70
C VAL A 904 2.22 -13.98 15.48
N GLY A 905 3.45 -14.35 15.84
CA GLY A 905 4.50 -13.43 16.24
C GLY A 905 5.49 -13.20 15.09
N THR A 906 6.38 -12.22 15.23
CA THR A 906 7.49 -12.00 14.29
C THR A 906 8.81 -11.85 15.02
N GLY A 907 9.90 -12.18 14.34
CA GLY A 907 11.25 -12.03 14.89
C GLY A 907 12.31 -11.94 13.80
N LYS A 908 13.54 -11.63 14.21
CA LYS A 908 14.72 -11.62 13.34
C LYS A 908 15.58 -12.85 13.57
N VAL A 909 16.04 -13.45 12.47
CA VAL A 909 16.86 -14.65 12.48
C VAL A 909 18.32 -14.33 12.78
N ASN A 910 18.92 -15.14 13.65
CA ASN A 910 20.36 -15.18 13.87
C ASN A 910 20.93 -16.55 13.47
N LEU A 911 21.87 -16.54 12.51
CA LEU A 911 22.60 -17.68 12.02
C LEU A 911 24.00 -17.71 12.65
N GLN A 912 24.15 -18.41 13.77
CA GLN A 912 25.41 -18.42 14.52
C GLN A 912 26.20 -19.72 14.35
N LYS A 913 25.50 -20.85 14.20
CA LYS A 913 26.09 -22.19 14.22
C LYS A 913 25.53 -23.10 13.13
N SER A 914 26.08 -24.32 13.08
CA SER A 914 25.50 -25.47 12.38
C SER A 914 24.04 -25.71 12.78
N GLY A 915 23.25 -26.23 11.84
CA GLY A 915 21.86 -26.60 12.07
C GLY A 915 21.71 -27.92 12.83
N GLU A 916 20.61 -28.03 13.56
CA GLU A 916 20.15 -29.24 14.23
C GLU A 916 18.78 -29.61 13.67
N SER A 917 18.60 -30.87 13.27
CA SER A 917 17.29 -31.38 12.81
C SER A 917 16.52 -32.00 13.98
N LEU A 918 15.21 -32.17 13.83
CA LEU A 918 14.39 -32.92 14.78
C LEU A 918 15.04 -34.25 15.17
N GLY A 919 15.25 -34.43 16.47
CA GLY A 919 15.81 -35.66 17.00
C GLY A 919 14.89 -36.86 16.72
N ARG A 920 15.51 -38.03 16.54
CA ARG A 920 14.81 -39.30 16.34
C ARG A 920 15.50 -40.43 17.06
N TYR A 921 14.76 -41.49 17.33
CA TYR A 921 15.38 -42.75 17.75
C TYR A 921 15.98 -43.48 16.55
N VAL A 922 17.26 -43.83 16.64
CA VAL A 922 18.01 -44.50 15.54
C VAL A 922 17.57 -45.96 15.38
N SER A 923 17.08 -46.58 16.45
CA SER A 923 16.60 -47.96 16.45
C SER A 923 15.35 -48.12 17.30
N ALA A 924 14.62 -49.21 17.05
CA ALA A 924 13.47 -49.60 17.84
C ALA A 924 13.83 -50.34 19.15
N ASP A 925 15.11 -50.43 19.52
CA ASP A 925 15.59 -51.30 20.61
C ASP A 925 14.92 -51.03 21.98
N GLY A 926 14.45 -49.79 22.18
CA GLY A 926 13.74 -49.35 23.39
C GLY A 926 12.21 -49.29 23.27
N PHE A 927 11.63 -49.65 22.13
CA PHE A 927 10.19 -49.54 21.85
C PHE A 927 9.59 -50.91 21.52
N ILE A 928 8.31 -51.09 21.87
CA ILE A 928 7.55 -52.22 21.32
C ILE A 928 7.40 -51.98 19.82
N SER A 929 7.92 -52.91 19.01
CA SER A 929 7.89 -52.87 17.55
C SER A 929 7.68 -54.28 16.99
N ASP A 930 7.47 -54.36 15.68
CA ASP A 930 7.34 -55.61 14.92
C ASP A 930 8.59 -56.51 14.98
N ASN A 931 9.76 -55.91 15.24
CA ASN A 931 11.05 -56.59 15.30
C ASN A 931 11.66 -56.70 16.71
N LYS A 932 10.86 -56.45 17.77
CA LYS A 932 11.29 -56.63 19.17
C LYS A 932 10.39 -57.59 19.94
N PHE A 933 11.00 -58.52 20.66
CA PHE A 933 10.31 -59.59 21.38
C PHE A 933 10.45 -59.42 22.90
N ILE A 934 9.43 -59.84 23.64
CA ILE A 934 9.50 -59.89 25.11
C ILE A 934 10.31 -61.12 25.51
N HIS A 935 11.12 -60.99 26.56
CA HIS A 935 11.90 -62.09 27.09
C HIS A 935 10.99 -63.26 27.50
N ASP A 936 11.18 -64.44 26.90
CA ASP A 936 10.31 -65.62 27.07
C ASP A 936 10.87 -66.69 28.01
N GLY A 937 12.17 -66.61 28.33
CA GLY A 937 12.87 -67.59 29.18
C GLY A 937 13.28 -68.88 28.46
N ASP A 938 13.10 -68.97 27.13
CA ASP A 938 13.44 -70.14 26.31
C ASP A 938 14.24 -69.71 25.07
N TYR A 939 13.58 -69.11 24.07
CA TYR A 939 14.20 -68.73 22.81
C TYR A 939 14.67 -67.27 22.80
N TYR A 940 13.78 -66.32 23.09
CA TYR A 940 14.10 -64.89 23.16
C TYR A 940 14.65 -64.52 24.55
N GLN A 941 15.95 -64.75 24.75
CA GLN A 941 16.68 -64.37 25.98
C GLN A 941 18.12 -63.94 25.70
N GLU A 942 18.75 -63.24 26.65
CA GLU A 942 20.07 -62.61 26.45
C GLU A 942 21.20 -63.60 26.12
N TYR A 943 21.15 -64.79 26.72
CA TYR A 943 22.16 -65.85 26.53
C TYR A 943 21.65 -67.03 25.70
N SER A 944 20.75 -66.77 24.75
CA SER A 944 20.31 -67.75 23.74
C SER A 944 21.13 -67.63 22.46
N TYR A 945 21.24 -68.73 21.72
CA TYR A 945 21.73 -68.72 20.36
C TYR A 945 21.02 -69.82 19.55
N GLU A 946 20.71 -69.51 18.31
CA GLU A 946 20.20 -70.46 17.34
C GLU A 946 21.31 -70.80 16.36
N VAL A 947 21.60 -72.10 16.21
CA VAL A 947 22.53 -72.59 15.19
C VAL A 947 21.74 -72.91 13.94
N GLN A 948 21.92 -72.11 12.91
CA GLN A 948 21.27 -72.30 11.62
C GLN A 948 22.22 -73.06 10.69
N SER A 949 21.73 -74.20 10.20
CA SER A 949 22.49 -75.10 9.32
C SER A 949 21.61 -75.70 8.24
N ILE A 950 22.24 -76.00 7.10
CA ILE A 950 21.62 -76.67 5.95
C ILE A 950 21.49 -78.18 6.19
N LEU A 951 22.29 -78.76 7.09
CA LEU A 951 22.19 -80.19 7.41
C LEU A 951 21.02 -80.45 8.39
N PRO A 952 20.26 -81.54 8.20
CA PRO A 952 19.15 -81.89 9.09
C PRO A 952 19.65 -82.29 10.48
N LEU A 953 18.86 -81.97 11.52
CA LEU A 953 19.19 -82.22 12.93
C LEU A 953 19.61 -83.67 13.23
N SER A 954 18.98 -84.64 12.56
CA SER A 954 19.28 -86.07 12.72
C SER A 954 20.72 -86.47 12.39
N LYS A 955 21.43 -85.67 11.57
CA LYS A 955 22.87 -85.88 11.29
C LYS A 955 23.77 -85.41 12.44
N TYR A 956 23.31 -84.46 13.24
CA TYR A 956 24.04 -83.91 14.39
C TYR A 956 23.83 -84.75 15.65
N GLU A 957 22.60 -85.22 15.87
CA GLU A 957 22.22 -86.00 17.06
C GLU A 957 23.00 -87.31 17.19
N SER A 958 23.45 -87.92 16.09
CA SER A 958 24.25 -89.15 16.15
C SER A 958 25.72 -88.94 16.54
N VAL A 959 26.18 -87.69 16.63
CA VAL A 959 27.59 -87.31 16.92
C VAL A 959 27.72 -86.58 18.26
N LEU A 960 26.64 -85.98 18.75
CA LEU A 960 26.49 -85.46 20.12
C LEU A 960 26.23 -86.60 21.11
#